data_AF-Q8EV35-F1
#
_entry.id   AF-Q8EV35-F1
#
_cell.length_a   1.000
_cell.length_b   1.000
_cell.length_c   1.000
_cell.angle_alpha   90.00
_cell.angle_beta   90.00
_cell.angle_gamma   90.00
#
_symmetry.space_group_name_H-M   'P 1'
#
loop_
_entity.id
_entity.type
_entity.pdbx_description
1 polymer ?
#
loop_
_entity_poly.entity_id
_entity_poly.type
_entity_poly.pdbx_seq_one_letter_code
_entity_poly.pdbx_strand_id
1 'polypeptide(L)'
;MGLSIGLSLNNLNSSSIINTKSINQATSSSDLIPSESNDQNANLSTTSGPVTFTGNKISALDWYGNQLWTLDLAQNIADASGAKPGTSYNDGSWQRAWFNWDYNRATNLIWVLGFWSKTTKTQPILGIDASTGEIKHSHDISYSSAGLNITAVNSSYRFITALSSGKVMVYGGAAFHYEAKGLLYDPTSNSVSLVSGDSADQSILPKGDTSYGSNYRWYFFNLMPIADNKNIVEVVNYANSSGLTGDQGNGLANYNTYFLLVDDSLNMISKTDSTWSKPVKVADGMQNYRNTAITPQRDYYMMLDGKVVTVVYNTAIVIDASGSSVQVGTYPMSESKWIKSWAFDSNQNLYFKFKDEKKIYKVSGNVWNSLNGGTATTVTPTTYLDLDGFADTKPCADNLMIYNVYGYTGQLLLINSHYSPYINLTTNPEITSDNNSSNYGLAFAITQNSNQQDKGDYKGTLNGPNSFQKAADFDINASVLNSKLPSEITRSDLELQNGGILKEADVAKWPPFTISEINDETGTFKVTVNLYQIPWFVDTLPSDATPKTITKSFTAQKISTKVSWKTLSETSDYDFLNMKPSTITAQDVTNLDPFQVSFQSQTITNSQGVQLYPKKTYSVGTTNDATGEVEVKISYEYVPMGVTYTNSSSVKTYTSSTKYTVFKTTDTATFKFVGQTASSSSTRIDVTTTPQLKNLLSANTLPSSFDSLNSSNNSTNSSFLQFVNTSDSKGYPISKMNFRVSSNDTNGELTITATMPSQYSPNGSAQTFSVTYTNLNKSSNYGFNFKTTTNTIDGNAFSTMLPSVVTEGNIINNLIEYTGFNSNDFTITKTANDAEGTLVVSIELNRNYASQVGNGNSGFTNYTASYTFTGFMNSDQFNQRFNVSFVSDTSEKLLALKQMQVSQIYSDLTDANKTLTLSDGSTYKDVKELMEKLLVESLGTSIPQNWSSQSSISATMYVDNSQGTASFYLNIPKDLIDGSETDLNLVVNYTGFVKGNVDSTDDNLSFVANNMLKSFLVSNGSFTAEQFDNLTPLEFSNWLKENNNENALKLISYKSGQYQTILNGTTGYTVSVITNETQRTVSIYINFDGITNSQSLSEYSIQYSI
;
A
#
# COMPACT_ATOMS: atom_id res chain seq x y z
N MET A 1 3.01 8.36 27.39
CA MET A 1 3.99 8.45 26.29
C MET A 1 4.82 7.17 26.29
N GLY A 2 5.12 6.62 25.10
CA GLY A 2 5.75 5.30 24.84
C GLY A 2 4.69 4.29 24.38
N LEU A 3 4.39 4.04 23.09
CA LEU A 3 5.17 3.83 21.86
C LEU A 3 6.05 2.56 21.84
N SER A 4 5.48 1.55 21.16
CA SER A 4 6.03 0.48 20.29
C SER A 4 7.12 -0.51 20.75
N ILE A 5 6.71 -1.78 20.78
CA ILE A 5 7.18 -2.96 20.00
C ILE A 5 8.69 -3.26 20.01
N GLY A 6 9.05 -4.36 20.70
CA GLY A 6 10.25 -5.13 20.43
C GLY A 6 9.91 -6.37 19.58
N LEU A 7 10.52 -6.47 18.40
CA LEU A 7 10.70 -7.71 17.65
C LEU A 7 12.14 -8.19 17.91
N SER A 8 12.34 -9.47 18.24
CA SER A 8 13.67 -10.09 18.13
C SER A 8 13.86 -10.65 16.71
N LEU A 9 14.72 -9.99 15.94
CA LEU A 9 15.33 -10.53 14.73
C LEU A 9 16.63 -11.24 15.13
N ASN A 10 16.72 -12.55 14.92
CA ASN A 10 17.98 -13.28 14.70
C ASN A 10 17.69 -14.69 14.16
N ASN A 11 17.79 -14.82 12.83
CA ASN A 11 18.32 -15.99 12.09
C ASN A 11 18.07 -15.78 10.58
N LEU A 12 18.93 -14.98 9.96
CA LEU A 12 19.05 -14.84 8.52
C LEU A 12 20.42 -15.39 8.11
N ASN A 13 20.44 -16.61 7.56
CA ASN A 13 21.31 -17.01 6.44
C ASN A 13 21.12 -18.49 6.08
N SER A 14 20.10 -18.73 5.26
CA SER A 14 20.08 -19.76 4.22
C SER A 14 18.87 -19.46 3.35
N SER A 15 19.09 -18.85 2.18
CA SER A 15 18.09 -18.64 1.14
C SER A 15 17.69 -19.99 0.50
N SER A 16 17.06 -20.85 1.28
CA SER A 16 16.08 -21.79 0.78
C SER A 16 14.73 -21.25 1.20
N ILE A 17 13.89 -20.91 0.23
CA ILE A 17 12.47 -20.70 0.47
C ILE A 17 11.97 -21.94 1.22
N ILE A 18 11.80 -21.81 2.54
CA ILE A 18 11.06 -22.79 3.32
C ILE A 18 9.64 -22.62 2.79
N ASN A 19 9.18 -23.62 2.04
CA ASN A 19 7.77 -23.82 1.76
C ASN A 19 7.04 -23.82 3.10
N THR A 20 6.55 -22.66 3.53
CA THR A 20 5.49 -22.58 4.51
C THR A 20 4.32 -23.28 3.83
N LYS A 21 4.09 -24.55 4.19
CA LYS A 21 2.79 -25.17 3.97
C LYS A 21 1.78 -24.31 4.73
N SER A 22 1.22 -23.31 4.06
CA SER A 22 0.04 -22.60 4.48
C SER A 22 -1.00 -23.67 4.77
N ILE A 23 -1.28 -23.91 6.05
CA ILE A 23 -2.38 -24.77 6.43
C ILE A 23 -3.63 -23.98 6.04
N ASN A 24 -4.23 -24.36 4.91
CA ASN A 24 -5.48 -23.80 4.39
C ASN A 24 -6.56 -23.84 5.47
N GLN A 25 -6.97 -22.67 5.96
CA GLN A 25 -7.97 -22.53 7.03
C GLN A 25 -9.29 -21.89 6.55
N ALA A 26 -9.61 -21.85 5.25
CA ALA A 26 -10.99 -21.54 4.87
C ALA A 26 -11.94 -22.53 5.57
N THR A 27 -12.93 -22.00 6.27
CA THR A 27 -14.00 -22.80 6.87
C THR A 27 -15.11 -23.11 5.88
N SER A 28 -15.24 -22.32 4.80
CA SER A 28 -16.25 -22.47 3.75
C SER A 28 -15.68 -23.16 2.50
N SER A 29 -16.37 -24.20 2.04
CA SER A 29 -16.15 -24.80 0.72
C SER A 29 -16.60 -23.86 -0.39
N SER A 30 -15.90 -23.86 -1.54
CA SER A 30 -16.47 -23.23 -2.74
C SER A 30 -17.69 -24.04 -3.20
N ASP A 31 -18.71 -23.32 -3.65
CA ASP A 31 -19.87 -23.92 -4.30
C ASP A 31 -19.44 -24.73 -5.53
N LEU A 32 -20.06 -25.89 -5.70
CA LEU A 32 -19.91 -26.69 -6.91
C LEU A 32 -20.77 -26.06 -8.01
N ILE A 33 -20.13 -25.64 -9.10
CA ILE A 33 -20.86 -25.10 -10.26
C ILE A 33 -21.25 -26.27 -11.15
N PRO A 34 -22.54 -26.63 -11.24
CA PRO A 34 -22.94 -27.74 -12.09
C PRO A 34 -22.48 -27.50 -13.52
N SER A 35 -22.09 -28.57 -14.20
CA SER A 35 -21.74 -28.54 -15.62
C SER A 35 -22.51 -29.61 -16.38
N GLU A 36 -22.92 -29.26 -17.59
CA GLU A 36 -23.59 -30.18 -18.50
C GLU A 36 -22.74 -30.34 -19.76
N SER A 37 -22.48 -31.60 -20.10
CA SER A 37 -21.80 -31.98 -21.34
C SER A 37 -22.80 -32.66 -22.27
N ASN A 38 -22.69 -32.36 -23.56
CA ASN A 38 -23.30 -33.17 -24.59
C ASN A 38 -22.22 -33.63 -25.56
N ASP A 39 -22.52 -34.68 -26.30
CA ASP A 39 -21.61 -35.34 -27.21
C ASP A 39 -21.12 -34.47 -28.40
N GLN A 40 -21.68 -33.27 -28.59
CA GLN A 40 -21.44 -32.41 -29.77
C GLN A 40 -20.66 -31.13 -29.47
N ASN A 41 -20.71 -30.64 -28.22
CA ASN A 41 -20.14 -29.35 -27.83
C ASN A 41 -18.74 -29.51 -27.25
N ALA A 42 -17.90 -28.54 -27.55
CA ALA A 42 -16.49 -28.58 -27.21
C ALA A 42 -16.16 -28.39 -25.73
N ASN A 43 -14.99 -28.84 -25.32
CA ASN A 43 -14.44 -28.43 -24.03
C ASN A 43 -13.84 -27.03 -24.16
N LEU A 44 -14.52 -26.03 -23.60
CA LEU A 44 -14.02 -24.65 -23.62
C LEU A 44 -12.97 -24.45 -22.52
N SER A 45 -11.70 -24.36 -22.90
CA SER A 45 -10.59 -24.02 -22.00
C SER A 45 -10.00 -22.67 -22.39
N THR A 46 -10.15 -21.68 -21.50
CA THR A 46 -9.56 -20.33 -21.63
C THR A 46 -8.21 -20.28 -20.93
N THR A 47 -7.52 -19.14 -20.97
CA THR A 47 -6.28 -18.93 -20.20
C THR A 47 -6.54 -18.97 -18.67
N SER A 48 -7.68 -18.46 -18.22
CA SER A 48 -8.04 -18.37 -16.80
C SER A 48 -8.64 -19.65 -16.22
N GLY A 49 -9.07 -20.59 -17.07
CA GLY A 49 -9.71 -21.83 -16.67
C GLY A 49 -10.82 -22.28 -17.61
N PRO A 50 -11.52 -23.36 -17.25
CA PRO A 50 -12.57 -23.94 -18.08
C PRO A 50 -13.86 -23.10 -18.01
N VAL A 51 -14.61 -23.10 -19.10
CA VAL A 51 -15.96 -22.51 -19.15
C VAL A 51 -16.96 -23.64 -19.31
N THR A 52 -17.95 -23.64 -18.43
CA THR A 52 -18.98 -24.66 -18.34
C THR A 52 -20.35 -24.07 -18.59
N PHE A 53 -21.29 -24.90 -19.02
CA PHE A 53 -22.66 -24.49 -19.28
C PHE A 53 -23.62 -25.39 -18.52
N THR A 54 -24.68 -24.78 -17.95
CA THR A 54 -25.80 -25.52 -17.33
C THR A 54 -27.10 -24.79 -17.63
N GLY A 55 -27.98 -25.43 -18.40
CA GLY A 55 -29.19 -24.80 -18.92
C GLY A 55 -28.88 -23.51 -19.69
N ASN A 56 -29.40 -22.37 -19.21
CA ASN A 56 -29.19 -21.04 -19.81
C ASN A 56 -27.99 -20.28 -19.24
N LYS A 57 -27.27 -20.86 -18.28
CA LYS A 57 -26.12 -20.21 -17.65
C LYS A 57 -24.82 -20.66 -18.31
N ILE A 58 -23.96 -19.69 -18.60
CA ILE A 58 -22.55 -19.89 -18.93
C ILE A 58 -21.73 -19.42 -17.74
N SER A 59 -20.78 -20.23 -17.30
CA SER A 59 -19.95 -19.99 -16.11
C SER A 59 -18.50 -20.23 -16.44
N ALA A 60 -17.63 -19.26 -16.15
CA ALA A 60 -16.19 -19.49 -16.15
C ALA A 60 -15.74 -19.96 -14.76
N LEU A 61 -14.87 -20.96 -14.75
CA LEU A 61 -14.20 -21.44 -13.55
C LEU A 61 -12.73 -21.05 -13.60
N ASP A 62 -12.13 -20.88 -12.43
CA ASP A 62 -10.69 -20.78 -12.29
C ASP A 62 -10.03 -22.17 -12.33
N TRP A 63 -8.70 -22.20 -12.32
CA TRP A 63 -7.91 -23.43 -12.28
C TRP A 63 -8.03 -24.23 -10.97
N TYR A 64 -8.82 -23.76 -10.01
CA TYR A 64 -9.20 -24.47 -8.79
C TYR A 64 -10.67 -24.95 -8.85
N GLY A 65 -11.35 -24.81 -10.00
CA GLY A 65 -12.73 -25.20 -10.16
C GLY A 65 -13.73 -24.33 -9.40
N ASN A 66 -13.34 -23.14 -8.94
CA ASN A 66 -14.27 -22.17 -8.36
C ASN A 66 -14.84 -21.26 -9.44
N GLN A 67 -16.04 -20.74 -9.22
CA GLN A 67 -16.64 -19.76 -10.12
C GLN A 67 -15.85 -18.44 -10.16
N LEU A 68 -15.47 -18.01 -11.36
CA LEU A 68 -14.99 -16.65 -11.63
C LEU A 68 -16.17 -15.71 -11.90
N TRP A 69 -17.00 -16.08 -12.87
CA TRP A 69 -18.21 -15.34 -13.24
C TRP A 69 -19.26 -16.29 -13.81
N THR A 70 -20.52 -15.88 -13.76
CA THR A 70 -21.67 -16.57 -14.35
C THR A 70 -22.58 -15.56 -15.02
N LEU A 71 -23.01 -15.85 -16.24
CA LEU A 71 -23.97 -15.05 -17.00
C LEU A 71 -25.22 -15.90 -17.30
N ASP A 72 -26.39 -15.37 -16.97
CA ASP A 72 -27.66 -15.92 -17.43
C ASP A 72 -27.97 -15.39 -18.83
N LEU A 73 -27.83 -16.26 -19.83
CA LEU A 73 -28.03 -15.91 -21.23
C LEU A 73 -29.51 -15.61 -21.54
N ALA A 74 -30.45 -16.05 -20.71
CA ALA A 74 -31.87 -15.75 -20.92
C ALA A 74 -32.19 -14.25 -20.82
N GLN A 75 -31.36 -13.49 -20.12
CA GLN A 75 -31.50 -12.02 -20.00
C GLN A 75 -31.27 -11.31 -21.34
N ASN A 76 -30.39 -11.86 -22.18
CA ASN A 76 -29.94 -11.23 -23.42
C ASN A 76 -30.49 -11.92 -24.68
N ILE A 77 -30.83 -13.20 -24.57
CA ILE A 77 -31.30 -14.04 -25.66
C ILE A 77 -32.79 -14.29 -25.51
N ALA A 78 -33.57 -13.80 -26.47
CA ALA A 78 -35.02 -13.94 -26.43
C ALA A 78 -35.49 -15.38 -26.60
N ASP A 79 -36.63 -15.71 -26.02
CA ASP A 79 -37.29 -17.00 -26.26
C ASP A 79 -38.04 -17.05 -27.61
N ALA A 80 -38.72 -18.17 -27.89
CA ALA A 80 -39.44 -18.35 -29.16
C ALA A 80 -40.53 -17.30 -29.42
N SER A 81 -41.06 -16.68 -28.37
CA SER A 81 -42.07 -15.61 -28.44
C SER A 81 -41.45 -14.22 -28.64
N GLY A 82 -40.14 -14.08 -28.44
CA GLY A 82 -39.42 -12.80 -28.48
C GLY A 82 -39.26 -12.11 -27.13
N ALA A 83 -39.62 -12.75 -26.01
CA ALA A 83 -39.51 -12.16 -24.67
C ALA A 83 -38.06 -12.13 -24.15
N LYS A 84 -37.68 -11.04 -23.46
CA LYS A 84 -36.42 -10.85 -22.71
C LYS A 84 -36.77 -10.34 -21.29
N PRO A 85 -36.44 -11.05 -20.19
CA PRO A 85 -35.78 -12.36 -20.14
C PRO A 85 -36.64 -13.45 -20.79
N GLY A 86 -36.01 -14.38 -21.51
CA GLY A 86 -36.74 -15.47 -22.16
C GLY A 86 -37.27 -16.49 -21.15
N THR A 87 -38.48 -16.99 -21.39
CA THR A 87 -39.23 -17.82 -20.45
C THR A 87 -39.42 -19.26 -20.91
N SER A 88 -39.37 -19.53 -22.22
CA SER A 88 -39.59 -20.87 -22.78
C SER A 88 -38.77 -21.14 -24.05
N TYR A 89 -37.77 -22.03 -23.95
CA TYR A 89 -36.94 -22.44 -25.09
C TYR A 89 -37.29 -23.86 -25.58
N ASN A 90 -38.52 -24.31 -25.37
CA ASN A 90 -38.92 -25.70 -25.61
C ASN A 90 -39.15 -26.04 -27.10
N ASP A 91 -39.16 -25.04 -27.97
CA ASP A 91 -39.44 -25.18 -29.41
C ASP A 91 -38.17 -25.38 -30.23
N GLY A 92 -37.96 -26.57 -30.81
CA GLY A 92 -36.84 -26.87 -31.73
C GLY A 92 -36.07 -28.14 -31.37
N SER A 93 -35.00 -28.45 -32.13
CA SER A 93 -34.19 -29.66 -31.87
C SER A 93 -33.28 -29.56 -30.64
N TRP A 94 -33.09 -28.37 -30.08
CA TRP A 94 -32.31 -28.16 -28.84
C TRP A 94 -33.00 -27.10 -27.99
N GLN A 95 -33.32 -27.43 -26.74
CA GLN A 95 -34.27 -26.67 -25.94
C GLN A 95 -33.56 -25.73 -24.94
N ARG A 96 -32.78 -24.77 -25.45
CA ARG A 96 -31.87 -23.91 -24.66
C ARG A 96 -31.78 -22.47 -25.18
N ALA A 97 -31.40 -21.51 -24.33
CA ALA A 97 -31.22 -20.10 -24.73
C ALA A 97 -30.07 -19.89 -25.72
N TRP A 98 -29.02 -20.71 -25.67
CA TRP A 98 -27.87 -20.64 -26.55
C TRP A 98 -27.73 -21.93 -27.33
N PHE A 99 -27.35 -21.86 -28.61
CA PHE A 99 -27.23 -23.08 -29.43
C PHE A 99 -25.78 -23.51 -29.61
N ASN A 100 -24.87 -22.58 -29.88
CA ASN A 100 -23.48 -22.90 -30.13
C ASN A 100 -22.60 -21.74 -29.74
N TRP A 101 -21.32 -22.02 -29.57
CA TRP A 101 -20.31 -21.03 -29.26
C TRP A 101 -19.01 -21.33 -29.99
N ASP A 102 -18.15 -20.33 -30.06
CA ASP A 102 -16.76 -20.47 -30.47
C ASP A 102 -15.88 -19.52 -29.66
N TYR A 103 -14.62 -19.86 -29.45
CA TYR A 103 -13.70 -19.06 -28.63
C TYR A 103 -12.56 -18.50 -29.46
N ASN A 104 -12.59 -17.19 -29.66
CA ASN A 104 -11.49 -16.47 -30.28
C ASN A 104 -10.42 -16.16 -29.23
N ARG A 105 -9.40 -17.02 -29.17
CA ARG A 105 -8.24 -16.86 -28.27
C ARG A 105 -7.47 -15.55 -28.50
N ALA A 106 -7.42 -15.05 -29.74
CA ALA A 106 -6.66 -13.83 -30.06
C ALA A 106 -7.31 -12.57 -29.48
N THR A 107 -8.64 -12.53 -29.38
CA THR A 107 -9.39 -11.40 -28.81
C THR A 107 -9.91 -11.68 -27.39
N ASN A 108 -9.70 -12.89 -26.88
CA ASN A 108 -10.27 -13.39 -25.63
C ASN A 108 -11.81 -13.32 -25.56
N LEU A 109 -12.49 -13.49 -26.71
CA LEU A 109 -13.94 -13.42 -26.81
C LEU A 109 -14.56 -14.80 -27.03
N ILE A 110 -15.54 -15.14 -26.20
CA ILE A 110 -16.44 -16.27 -26.41
C ILE A 110 -17.65 -15.75 -27.19
N TRP A 111 -17.77 -16.19 -28.43
CA TRP A 111 -18.91 -15.87 -29.28
C TRP A 111 -20.01 -16.89 -29.04
N VAL A 112 -21.21 -16.42 -28.68
CA VAL A 112 -22.38 -17.26 -28.41
C VAL A 112 -23.47 -16.91 -29.41
N LEU A 113 -23.95 -17.93 -30.13
CA LEU A 113 -25.12 -17.82 -30.99
C LEU A 113 -26.38 -18.23 -30.21
N GLY A 114 -27.31 -17.30 -30.11
CA GLY A 114 -28.55 -17.46 -29.36
C GLY A 114 -29.69 -18.10 -30.12
N PHE A 115 -30.84 -18.15 -29.46
CA PHE A 115 -32.06 -18.73 -29.99
C PHE A 115 -32.73 -17.86 -31.06
N TRP A 116 -33.22 -18.49 -32.15
CA TRP A 116 -33.95 -17.78 -33.21
C TRP A 116 -35.42 -17.60 -32.84
N SER A 117 -35.90 -16.37 -32.77
CA SER A 117 -37.28 -16.08 -32.39
C SER A 117 -38.24 -16.18 -33.58
N LYS A 118 -39.34 -16.94 -33.41
CA LYS A 118 -40.41 -17.04 -34.41
C LYS A 118 -41.11 -15.71 -34.64
N THR A 119 -41.21 -14.89 -33.60
CA THR A 119 -41.95 -13.62 -33.61
C THR A 119 -41.11 -12.51 -34.22
N THR A 120 -39.88 -12.32 -33.73
CA THR A 120 -39.02 -11.22 -34.19
C THR A 120 -38.24 -11.56 -35.45
N LYS A 121 -38.17 -12.85 -35.83
CA LYS A 121 -37.40 -13.37 -36.97
C LYS A 121 -35.89 -13.09 -36.89
N THR A 122 -35.40 -12.84 -35.68
CA THR A 122 -33.98 -12.52 -35.41
C THR A 122 -33.32 -13.62 -34.58
N GLN A 123 -31.98 -13.64 -34.62
CA GLN A 123 -31.14 -14.49 -33.78
C GLN A 123 -30.02 -13.65 -33.14
N PRO A 124 -29.90 -13.61 -31.81
CA PRO A 124 -28.84 -12.86 -31.16
C PRO A 124 -27.48 -13.53 -31.33
N ILE A 125 -26.44 -12.72 -31.51
CA ILE A 125 -25.03 -13.10 -31.39
C ILE A 125 -24.39 -12.23 -30.31
N LEU A 126 -23.71 -12.88 -29.36
CA LEU A 126 -23.06 -12.22 -28.23
C LEU A 126 -21.56 -12.50 -28.27
N GLY A 127 -20.74 -11.47 -28.06
CA GLY A 127 -19.30 -11.60 -27.80
C GLY A 127 -19.02 -11.31 -26.33
N ILE A 128 -18.67 -12.35 -25.57
CA ILE A 128 -18.45 -12.28 -24.12
C ILE A 128 -16.95 -12.31 -23.86
N ASP A 129 -16.42 -11.35 -23.09
CA ASP A 129 -15.05 -11.39 -22.62
C ASP A 129 -14.86 -12.58 -21.68
N ALA A 130 -14.00 -13.52 -22.05
CA ALA A 130 -13.81 -14.77 -21.32
C ALA A 130 -13.24 -14.54 -19.91
N SER A 131 -12.54 -13.42 -19.68
CA SER A 131 -11.93 -13.11 -18.39
C SER A 131 -12.92 -12.49 -17.40
N THR A 132 -13.90 -11.72 -17.90
CA THR A 132 -14.77 -10.88 -17.06
C THR A 132 -16.24 -11.26 -17.10
N GLY A 133 -16.68 -12.00 -18.12
CA GLY A 133 -18.09 -12.27 -18.38
C GLY A 133 -18.84 -11.08 -18.98
N GLU A 134 -18.16 -9.97 -19.27
CA GLU A 134 -18.76 -8.77 -19.86
C GLU A 134 -19.13 -9.00 -21.33
N ILE A 135 -20.35 -8.62 -21.71
CA ILE A 135 -20.81 -8.65 -23.11
C ILE A 135 -20.21 -7.44 -23.84
N LYS A 136 -19.16 -7.67 -24.65
CA LYS A 136 -18.51 -6.64 -25.47
C LYS A 136 -19.25 -6.35 -26.77
N HIS A 137 -19.89 -7.37 -27.32
CA HIS A 137 -20.67 -7.25 -28.56
C HIS A 137 -22.02 -7.92 -28.40
N SER A 138 -23.06 -7.27 -28.91
CA SER A 138 -24.42 -7.81 -28.94
C SER A 138 -25.10 -7.33 -30.22
N HIS A 139 -25.62 -8.27 -31.01
CA HIS A 139 -26.30 -7.97 -32.26
C HIS A 139 -27.43 -8.96 -32.50
N ASP A 140 -28.59 -8.49 -32.95
CA ASP A 140 -29.71 -9.34 -33.35
C ASP A 140 -29.69 -9.53 -34.87
N ILE A 141 -29.21 -10.69 -35.33
CA ILE A 141 -29.11 -11.03 -36.75
C ILE A 141 -30.52 -11.17 -37.33
N SER A 142 -30.88 -10.29 -38.27
CA SER A 142 -32.10 -10.39 -39.07
C SER A 142 -31.85 -11.15 -40.37
N TYR A 143 -32.47 -12.33 -40.51
CA TYR A 143 -32.30 -13.13 -41.72
C TYR A 143 -32.93 -12.48 -42.96
N SER A 144 -34.07 -11.80 -42.81
CA SER A 144 -34.70 -11.08 -43.92
C SER A 144 -33.84 -9.92 -44.42
N SER A 145 -33.21 -9.18 -43.50
CA SER A 145 -32.31 -8.07 -43.84
C SER A 145 -31.00 -8.55 -44.48
N ALA A 146 -30.58 -9.78 -44.17
CA ALA A 146 -29.44 -10.44 -44.80
C ALA A 146 -29.79 -11.11 -46.15
N GLY A 147 -31.03 -10.99 -46.65
CA GLY A 147 -31.44 -11.57 -47.94
C GLY A 147 -31.85 -13.05 -47.89
N LEU A 148 -32.05 -13.63 -46.69
CA LEU A 148 -32.56 -14.98 -46.49
C LEU A 148 -34.07 -14.97 -46.22
N ASN A 149 -34.84 -15.67 -47.04
CA ASN A 149 -36.29 -15.81 -46.85
C ASN A 149 -36.61 -17.05 -45.98
N ILE A 150 -36.35 -16.96 -44.67
CA ILE A 150 -36.53 -18.06 -43.71
C ILE A 150 -37.87 -17.91 -42.97
N THR A 151 -38.79 -18.87 -43.18
CA THR A 151 -40.15 -18.83 -42.63
C THR A 151 -40.37 -19.68 -41.37
N ALA A 152 -39.45 -20.59 -41.01
CA ALA A 152 -39.62 -21.53 -39.90
C ALA A 152 -38.35 -21.73 -39.01
N VAL A 153 -38.53 -22.07 -37.72
CA VAL A 153 -37.41 -22.27 -36.75
C VAL A 153 -36.48 -23.41 -37.14
N ASN A 154 -37.01 -24.46 -37.76
CA ASN A 154 -36.24 -25.64 -38.15
C ASN A 154 -35.17 -25.35 -39.21
N SER A 155 -35.31 -24.22 -39.94
CA SER A 155 -34.36 -23.70 -40.94
C SER A 155 -33.39 -22.63 -40.42
N SER A 156 -33.28 -22.42 -39.10
CA SER A 156 -32.31 -21.46 -38.55
C SER A 156 -30.87 -21.93 -38.71
N TYR A 157 -29.97 -20.94 -38.82
CA TYR A 157 -28.54 -21.17 -38.75
C TYR A 157 -28.14 -21.54 -37.33
N ARG A 158 -27.27 -22.55 -37.20
CA ARG A 158 -27.04 -23.20 -35.90
C ARG A 158 -25.63 -23.03 -35.40
N PHE A 159 -24.64 -22.95 -36.27
CA PHE A 159 -23.24 -22.95 -35.90
C PHE A 159 -22.63 -21.57 -36.03
N ILE A 160 -21.55 -21.36 -35.28
CA ILE A 160 -20.81 -20.12 -35.20
C ILE A 160 -19.32 -20.45 -35.16
N THR A 161 -18.51 -19.66 -35.85
CA THR A 161 -17.05 -19.70 -35.82
C THR A 161 -16.51 -18.28 -35.95
N ALA A 162 -15.57 -17.91 -35.08
CA ALA A 162 -14.79 -16.69 -35.21
C ALA A 162 -13.62 -16.93 -36.18
N LEU A 163 -13.60 -16.21 -37.30
CA LEU A 163 -12.57 -16.36 -38.33
C LEU A 163 -11.27 -15.66 -37.90
N SER A 164 -10.14 -16.05 -38.50
CA SER A 164 -8.84 -15.38 -38.29
C SER A 164 -8.89 -13.87 -38.60
N SER A 165 -9.79 -13.45 -39.49
CA SER A 165 -10.04 -12.03 -39.82
C SER A 165 -10.73 -11.23 -38.69
N GLY A 166 -11.15 -11.87 -37.60
CA GLY A 166 -11.90 -11.24 -36.50
C GLY A 166 -13.40 -11.12 -36.74
N LYS A 167 -13.88 -11.43 -37.95
CA LYS A 167 -15.30 -11.56 -38.27
C LYS A 167 -15.85 -12.89 -37.75
N VAL A 168 -17.17 -12.98 -37.64
CA VAL A 168 -17.85 -14.16 -37.09
C VAL A 168 -18.78 -14.75 -38.13
N MET A 169 -18.52 -15.99 -38.54
CA MET A 169 -19.34 -16.73 -39.48
C MET A 169 -20.42 -17.48 -38.72
N VAL A 170 -21.69 -17.22 -39.06
CA VAL A 170 -22.84 -18.00 -38.63
C VAL A 170 -23.27 -18.87 -39.81
N TYR A 171 -23.28 -20.20 -39.63
CA TYR A 171 -23.43 -21.16 -40.72
C TYR A 171 -24.25 -22.41 -40.33
N GLY A 172 -24.55 -23.23 -41.33
CA GLY A 172 -25.20 -24.55 -41.17
C GLY A 172 -26.72 -24.48 -40.94
N GLY A 173 -27.40 -25.63 -41.00
CA GLY A 173 -28.82 -25.77 -40.70
C GLY A 173 -29.23 -27.25 -40.61
N ALA A 174 -29.78 -27.69 -39.46
CA ALA A 174 -30.14 -29.10 -39.29
C ALA A 174 -31.50 -29.44 -39.93
N ALA A 175 -31.44 -29.72 -41.22
CA ALA A 175 -32.39 -30.47 -42.03
C ALA A 175 -31.97 -30.49 -43.51
N PHE A 176 -31.03 -29.62 -43.91
CA PHE A 176 -30.69 -29.35 -45.30
C PHE A 176 -29.28 -29.84 -45.66
N HIS A 177 -29.05 -29.96 -46.96
CA HIS A 177 -27.75 -30.27 -47.52
C HIS A 177 -26.81 -29.07 -47.34
N TYR A 178 -25.50 -29.30 -47.35
CA TYR A 178 -24.54 -28.20 -47.43
C TYR A 178 -24.74 -27.42 -48.75
N GLU A 179 -24.89 -26.10 -48.63
CA GLU A 179 -25.20 -25.18 -49.75
C GLU A 179 -24.13 -24.06 -49.91
N ALA A 180 -22.99 -24.14 -49.22
CA ALA A 180 -21.92 -23.13 -49.26
C ALA A 180 -22.40 -21.68 -48.98
N LYS A 181 -23.33 -21.52 -48.02
CA LYS A 181 -23.85 -20.21 -47.57
C LYS A 181 -23.61 -19.99 -46.08
N GLY A 182 -23.42 -18.74 -45.72
CA GLY A 182 -23.12 -18.28 -44.36
C GLY A 182 -23.54 -16.83 -44.13
N LEU A 183 -23.75 -16.44 -42.88
CA LEU A 183 -23.93 -15.06 -42.47
C LEU A 183 -22.63 -14.59 -41.80
N LEU A 184 -21.94 -13.65 -42.43
CA LEU A 184 -20.69 -13.09 -41.93
C LEU A 184 -20.99 -11.79 -41.17
N TYR A 185 -20.84 -11.85 -39.84
CA TYR A 185 -20.96 -10.71 -38.94
C TYR A 185 -19.59 -10.04 -38.77
N ASP A 186 -19.56 -8.72 -38.98
CA ASP A 186 -18.40 -7.88 -38.68
C ASP A 186 -18.65 -7.10 -37.38
N PRO A 187 -17.93 -7.40 -36.29
CA PRO A 187 -18.13 -6.75 -35.00
C PRO A 187 -17.68 -5.28 -35.00
N THR A 188 -16.82 -4.87 -35.93
CA THR A 188 -16.29 -3.51 -36.01
C THR A 188 -17.31 -2.54 -36.63
N SER A 189 -17.92 -2.95 -37.74
CA SER A 189 -18.99 -2.18 -38.40
C SER A 189 -20.38 -2.52 -37.88
N ASN A 190 -20.50 -3.52 -37.00
CA ASN A 190 -21.76 -4.07 -36.48
C ASN A 190 -22.75 -4.44 -37.59
N SER A 191 -22.24 -5.04 -38.68
CA SER A 191 -23.02 -5.36 -39.88
C SER A 191 -22.98 -6.85 -40.20
N VAL A 192 -24.06 -7.37 -40.76
CA VAL A 192 -24.14 -8.76 -41.25
C VAL A 192 -24.26 -8.76 -42.77
N SER A 193 -23.52 -9.66 -43.41
CA SER A 193 -23.61 -9.92 -44.86
C SER A 193 -23.85 -11.39 -45.12
N LEU A 194 -24.64 -11.70 -46.16
CA LEU A 194 -24.77 -13.07 -46.66
C LEU A 194 -23.58 -13.37 -47.59
N VAL A 195 -22.85 -14.43 -47.28
CA VAL A 195 -21.82 -14.99 -48.16
C VAL A 195 -22.35 -16.25 -48.85
N SER A 196 -21.96 -16.44 -50.10
CA SER A 196 -22.27 -17.62 -50.90
C SER A 196 -21.07 -17.95 -51.77
N GLY A 197 -20.53 -19.14 -51.61
CA GLY A 197 -19.39 -19.62 -52.38
C GLY A 197 -19.74 -20.80 -53.28
N ASP A 198 -18.73 -21.42 -53.87
CA ASP A 198 -18.85 -22.54 -54.81
C ASP A 198 -18.50 -23.93 -54.22
N SER A 199 -18.11 -24.00 -52.94
CA SER A 199 -17.69 -25.25 -52.28
C SER A 199 -18.78 -26.33 -52.17
N ALA A 200 -20.04 -26.02 -52.50
CA ALA A 200 -21.15 -26.97 -52.57
C ALA A 200 -21.47 -27.45 -54.00
N ASP A 201 -20.68 -27.06 -55.01
CA ASP A 201 -20.89 -27.50 -56.39
C ASP A 201 -20.82 -29.03 -56.51
N GLN A 202 -21.64 -29.61 -57.38
CA GLN A 202 -21.72 -31.07 -57.56
C GLN A 202 -20.40 -31.68 -58.08
N SER A 203 -19.54 -30.88 -58.71
CA SER A 203 -18.18 -31.30 -59.12
C SER A 203 -17.23 -31.48 -57.93
N ILE A 204 -17.48 -30.80 -56.80
CA ILE A 204 -16.71 -30.90 -55.56
C ILE A 204 -17.37 -31.92 -54.63
N LEU A 205 -18.68 -31.78 -54.41
CA LEU A 205 -19.49 -32.65 -53.55
C LEU A 205 -20.57 -33.38 -54.38
N PRO A 206 -20.21 -34.52 -55.02
CA PRO A 206 -21.13 -35.23 -55.89
C PRO A 206 -22.34 -35.77 -55.11
N LYS A 207 -23.49 -35.83 -55.79
CA LYS A 207 -24.71 -36.49 -55.31
C LYS A 207 -24.88 -37.81 -56.05
N GLY A 208 -25.11 -38.91 -55.33
CA GLY A 208 -25.36 -40.24 -55.92
C GLY A 208 -24.12 -41.04 -56.32
N ASP A 209 -22.93 -40.65 -55.86
CA ASP A 209 -21.71 -41.43 -56.05
C ASP A 209 -21.66 -42.57 -55.01
N THR A 210 -21.66 -43.82 -55.49
CA THR A 210 -21.76 -45.02 -54.65
C THR A 210 -20.57 -45.21 -53.72
N SER A 211 -19.43 -44.56 -53.96
CA SER A 211 -18.28 -44.57 -53.04
C SER A 211 -18.59 -43.90 -51.69
N TYR A 212 -19.61 -43.03 -51.65
CA TYR A 212 -20.12 -42.36 -50.45
C TYR A 212 -21.41 -42.99 -49.89
N GLY A 213 -21.95 -44.04 -50.54
CA GLY A 213 -23.18 -44.74 -50.12
C GLY A 213 -24.29 -44.65 -51.16
N SER A 214 -25.34 -45.47 -51.00
CA SER A 214 -26.41 -45.59 -51.99
C SER A 214 -27.49 -44.51 -51.91
N ASN A 215 -27.62 -43.80 -50.79
CA ASN A 215 -28.60 -42.73 -50.60
C ASN A 215 -28.17 -41.80 -49.45
N TYR A 216 -27.37 -40.78 -49.77
CA TYR A 216 -26.78 -39.87 -48.80
C TYR A 216 -26.98 -38.39 -49.15
N ARG A 217 -26.73 -37.54 -48.17
CA ARG A 217 -26.63 -36.08 -48.30
C ARG A 217 -25.37 -35.57 -47.60
N TRP A 218 -24.74 -34.55 -48.16
CA TRP A 218 -23.64 -33.83 -47.52
C TRP A 218 -24.18 -32.90 -46.44
N TYR A 219 -23.63 -33.03 -45.23
CA TYR A 219 -23.98 -32.23 -44.08
C TYR A 219 -22.78 -31.36 -43.68
N PHE A 220 -23.03 -30.07 -43.45
CA PHE A 220 -22.03 -29.14 -42.95
C PHE A 220 -21.92 -29.32 -41.44
N PHE A 221 -20.79 -29.83 -40.99
CA PHE A 221 -20.58 -30.18 -39.60
C PHE A 221 -19.86 -29.08 -38.81
N ASN A 222 -18.70 -28.63 -39.29
CA ASN A 222 -17.90 -27.62 -38.60
C ASN A 222 -17.11 -26.74 -39.57
N LEU A 223 -16.80 -25.50 -39.17
CA LEU A 223 -15.90 -24.61 -39.88
C LEU A 223 -14.77 -24.24 -38.93
N MET A 224 -13.53 -24.52 -39.33
CA MET A 224 -12.34 -24.26 -38.54
C MET A 224 -11.47 -23.22 -39.26
N PRO A 225 -11.18 -22.07 -38.63
CA PRO A 225 -10.23 -21.10 -39.17
C PRO A 225 -8.83 -21.67 -39.03
N ILE A 226 -8.04 -21.63 -40.11
CA ILE A 226 -6.67 -22.16 -40.10
C ILE A 226 -5.61 -21.10 -40.43
N ALA A 227 -5.99 -20.03 -41.14
CA ALA A 227 -5.18 -18.84 -41.37
C ALA A 227 -6.08 -17.72 -41.92
N ASP A 228 -5.50 -16.54 -42.14
CA ASP A 228 -6.21 -15.42 -42.78
C ASP A 228 -6.80 -15.81 -44.14
N ASN A 229 -8.13 -15.63 -44.27
CA ASN A 229 -8.91 -16.00 -45.44
C ASN A 229 -8.73 -17.48 -45.87
N LYS A 230 -8.43 -18.38 -44.92
CA LYS A 230 -8.34 -19.82 -45.12
C LYS A 230 -9.08 -20.56 -44.01
N ASN A 231 -10.08 -21.33 -44.39
CA ASN A 231 -10.95 -22.06 -43.50
C ASN A 231 -11.08 -23.51 -43.97
N ILE A 232 -11.27 -24.41 -43.02
CA ILE A 232 -11.62 -25.81 -43.27
C ILE A 232 -13.10 -26.00 -43.00
N VAL A 233 -13.85 -26.41 -44.02
CA VAL A 233 -15.23 -26.87 -43.87
C VAL A 233 -15.19 -28.38 -43.69
N GLU A 234 -15.62 -28.84 -42.54
CA GLU A 234 -15.85 -30.24 -42.24
C GLU A 234 -17.23 -30.66 -42.72
N VAL A 235 -17.26 -31.64 -43.62
CA VAL A 235 -18.48 -32.23 -44.16
C VAL A 235 -18.52 -33.72 -43.91
N VAL A 236 -19.73 -34.20 -43.59
CA VAL A 236 -20.02 -35.62 -43.35
C VAL A 236 -21.22 -36.02 -44.20
N ASN A 237 -21.21 -37.22 -44.75
CA ASN A 237 -22.34 -37.77 -45.48
C ASN A 237 -23.28 -38.56 -44.55
N TYR A 238 -24.56 -38.17 -44.52
CA TYR A 238 -25.59 -38.86 -43.74
C TYR A 238 -26.59 -39.57 -44.65
N ALA A 239 -27.18 -40.66 -44.16
CA ALA A 239 -28.27 -41.32 -44.85
C ALA A 239 -29.43 -40.34 -45.09
N ASN A 240 -29.88 -40.26 -46.34
CA ASN A 240 -30.98 -39.39 -46.75
C ASN A 240 -32.32 -40.15 -46.65
N SER A 241 -32.64 -40.59 -45.42
CA SER A 241 -33.87 -41.33 -45.07
C SER A 241 -34.26 -41.03 -43.63
N SER A 242 -35.55 -40.82 -43.36
CA SER A 242 -36.08 -40.47 -42.03
C SER A 242 -36.34 -41.72 -41.17
N GLY A 243 -36.24 -41.57 -39.84
CA GLY A 243 -36.65 -42.62 -38.88
C GLY A 243 -35.66 -43.77 -38.69
N LEU A 244 -34.42 -43.65 -39.17
CA LEU A 244 -33.38 -44.65 -38.98
C LEU A 244 -32.86 -44.65 -37.53
N THR A 245 -32.73 -45.83 -36.92
CA THR A 245 -32.20 -46.01 -35.56
C THR A 245 -31.02 -46.99 -35.55
N GLY A 246 -30.03 -46.76 -34.69
CA GLY A 246 -28.80 -47.57 -34.65
C GLY A 246 -28.07 -47.61 -36.00
N ASP A 247 -27.56 -48.78 -36.40
CA ASP A 247 -26.79 -48.97 -37.63
C ASP A 247 -27.66 -49.15 -38.90
N GLN A 248 -28.96 -48.87 -38.84
CA GLN A 248 -29.87 -48.99 -39.98
C GLN A 248 -29.52 -48.05 -41.16
N GLY A 249 -28.67 -47.05 -40.93
CA GLY A 249 -28.13 -46.18 -41.98
C GLY A 249 -26.90 -46.74 -42.71
N ASN A 250 -26.38 -47.90 -42.30
CA ASN A 250 -25.19 -48.51 -42.89
C ASN A 250 -25.45 -48.91 -44.37
N GLY A 251 -24.56 -48.52 -45.27
CA GLY A 251 -24.70 -48.72 -46.73
C GLY A 251 -25.44 -47.58 -47.45
N LEU A 252 -26.33 -46.84 -46.77
CA LEU A 252 -26.96 -45.63 -47.33
C LEU A 252 -25.99 -44.45 -47.37
N ALA A 253 -25.12 -44.34 -46.35
CA ALA A 253 -23.97 -43.44 -46.30
C ALA A 253 -22.77 -44.17 -45.66
N ASN A 254 -21.55 -43.76 -45.97
CA ASN A 254 -20.34 -44.30 -45.33
C ASN A 254 -19.96 -43.60 -44.02
N TYR A 255 -20.52 -42.40 -43.75
CA TYR A 255 -20.26 -41.59 -42.54
C TYR A 255 -18.79 -41.23 -42.35
N ASN A 256 -18.01 -41.21 -43.43
CA ASN A 256 -16.64 -40.71 -43.38
C ASN A 256 -16.68 -39.18 -43.27
N THR A 257 -15.66 -38.62 -42.64
CA THR A 257 -15.48 -37.18 -42.52
C THR A 257 -14.51 -36.68 -43.58
N TYR A 258 -14.88 -35.58 -44.23
CA TYR A 258 -14.08 -34.94 -45.28
C TYR A 258 -13.90 -33.46 -44.98
N PHE A 259 -12.76 -32.91 -45.40
CA PHE A 259 -12.44 -31.50 -45.31
C PHE A 259 -12.42 -30.84 -46.69
N LEU A 260 -12.94 -29.61 -46.75
CA LEU A 260 -12.80 -28.69 -47.87
C LEU A 260 -11.98 -27.48 -47.42
N LEU A 261 -11.06 -27.02 -48.26
CA LEU A 261 -10.29 -25.80 -48.01
C LEU A 261 -10.92 -24.63 -48.76
N VAL A 262 -11.47 -23.67 -48.00
CA VAL A 262 -12.25 -22.55 -48.52
C VAL A 262 -11.76 -21.20 -48.01
N ASP A 263 -12.12 -20.12 -48.70
CA ASP A 263 -11.93 -18.74 -48.25
C ASP A 263 -13.04 -18.26 -47.30
N ASP A 264 -12.99 -17.01 -46.83
CA ASP A 264 -14.02 -16.42 -45.93
C ASP A 264 -15.39 -16.29 -46.62
N SER A 265 -15.45 -16.39 -47.96
CA SER A 265 -16.68 -16.39 -48.76
C SER A 265 -17.17 -17.80 -49.11
N LEU A 266 -16.55 -18.84 -48.53
CA LEU A 266 -16.85 -20.25 -48.78
C LEU A 266 -16.54 -20.73 -50.21
N ASN A 267 -15.64 -20.06 -50.94
CA ASN A 267 -15.14 -20.55 -52.23
C ASN A 267 -13.96 -21.50 -52.03
N MET A 268 -13.84 -22.51 -52.89
CA MET A 268 -12.64 -23.37 -52.91
C MET A 268 -11.39 -22.57 -53.26
N ILE A 269 -10.34 -22.69 -52.45
CA ILE A 269 -9.07 -21.96 -52.65
C ILE A 269 -8.30 -22.47 -53.88
N SER A 270 -8.44 -23.76 -54.23
CA SER A 270 -7.76 -24.37 -55.38
C SER A 270 -8.72 -25.27 -56.16
N LYS A 271 -8.79 -25.09 -57.49
CA LYS A 271 -9.79 -25.73 -58.36
C LYS A 271 -9.20 -26.68 -59.43
N THR A 272 -7.89 -26.74 -59.59
CA THR A 272 -7.21 -27.56 -60.61
C THR A 272 -6.01 -28.29 -60.02
N ASP A 273 -5.92 -29.60 -60.26
CA ASP A 273 -4.80 -30.51 -59.95
C ASP A 273 -4.10 -30.24 -58.61
N SER A 274 -4.85 -30.22 -57.51
CA SER A 274 -4.32 -30.11 -56.15
C SER A 274 -5.05 -31.05 -55.18
N THR A 275 -4.45 -31.35 -54.03
CA THR A 275 -5.07 -32.18 -52.97
C THR A 275 -6.43 -31.63 -52.55
N TRP A 276 -6.61 -30.32 -52.61
CA TRP A 276 -7.79 -29.59 -52.15
C TRP A 276 -8.81 -29.32 -53.25
N SER A 277 -8.57 -29.73 -54.50
CA SER A 277 -9.56 -29.55 -55.59
C SER A 277 -10.77 -30.48 -55.46
N LYS A 278 -10.77 -31.38 -54.47
CA LYS A 278 -11.84 -32.30 -54.10
C LYS A 278 -11.83 -32.49 -52.57
N PRO A 279 -12.90 -33.06 -51.98
CA PRO A 279 -12.95 -33.32 -50.55
C PRO A 279 -11.84 -34.28 -50.10
N VAL A 280 -11.12 -33.89 -49.05
CA VAL A 280 -10.03 -34.69 -48.48
C VAL A 280 -10.61 -35.54 -47.34
N LYS A 281 -10.61 -36.87 -47.50
CA LYS A 281 -11.06 -37.78 -46.42
C LYS A 281 -10.09 -37.72 -45.24
N VAL A 282 -10.59 -37.47 -44.05
CA VAL A 282 -9.76 -37.32 -42.84
C VAL A 282 -10.06 -38.33 -41.73
N ALA A 283 -11.26 -38.91 -41.69
CA ALA A 283 -11.60 -39.98 -40.75
C ALA A 283 -12.59 -40.95 -41.38
N ASP A 284 -12.47 -42.23 -41.03
CA ASP A 284 -13.43 -43.26 -41.42
C ASP A 284 -14.59 -43.33 -40.42
N GLY A 285 -15.81 -43.54 -40.90
CA GLY A 285 -16.98 -43.70 -40.04
C GLY A 285 -16.86 -44.95 -39.14
N MET A 286 -17.23 -44.84 -37.87
CA MET A 286 -17.15 -45.94 -36.90
C MET A 286 -18.43 -46.79 -36.83
N GLN A 287 -18.36 -48.12 -36.68
CA GLN A 287 -19.55 -48.99 -36.50
C GLN A 287 -20.23 -48.78 -35.13
N ASN A 288 -21.55 -49.01 -35.02
CA ASN A 288 -22.39 -48.77 -33.83
C ASN A 288 -22.65 -47.29 -33.46
N TYR A 289 -22.06 -46.35 -34.20
CA TYR A 289 -22.17 -44.91 -33.96
C TYR A 289 -22.64 -44.15 -35.22
N ARG A 290 -23.36 -44.83 -36.13
CA ARG A 290 -23.78 -44.35 -37.48
C ARG A 290 -25.30 -44.10 -37.62
N ASN A 291 -25.90 -43.39 -36.67
CA ASN A 291 -27.29 -42.97 -36.80
C ASN A 291 -27.38 -41.49 -37.22
N THR A 292 -28.56 -41.02 -37.62
CA THR A 292 -28.79 -39.63 -38.06
C THR A 292 -28.67 -38.58 -36.93
N ALA A 293 -28.28 -38.96 -35.72
CA ALA A 293 -28.28 -38.13 -34.51
C ALA A 293 -26.91 -38.09 -33.78
N ILE A 294 -26.00 -39.03 -34.04
CA ILE A 294 -24.63 -39.00 -33.53
C ILE A 294 -23.80 -38.14 -34.49
N THR A 295 -23.32 -37.04 -33.94
CA THR A 295 -22.58 -35.99 -34.61
C THR A 295 -21.19 -35.98 -33.98
N PRO A 296 -20.11 -35.85 -34.78
CA PRO A 296 -18.75 -35.72 -34.24
C PRO A 296 -18.62 -34.58 -33.22
N GLN A 297 -17.46 -34.43 -32.58
CA GLN A 297 -17.22 -33.29 -31.70
C GLN A 297 -16.86 -32.05 -32.52
N ARG A 298 -17.40 -30.87 -32.19
CA ARG A 298 -17.13 -29.61 -32.90
C ARG A 298 -15.90 -28.88 -32.34
N ASP A 299 -14.89 -29.64 -31.96
CA ASP A 299 -13.76 -29.17 -31.19
C ASP A 299 -12.57 -28.99 -32.11
N TYR A 300 -11.92 -27.84 -32.04
CA TYR A 300 -10.63 -27.63 -32.66
C TYR A 300 -9.75 -26.78 -31.75
N TYR A 301 -8.44 -26.92 -31.91
CA TYR A 301 -7.46 -26.24 -31.10
C TYR A 301 -6.32 -25.74 -31.98
N MET A 302 -5.90 -24.49 -31.79
CA MET A 302 -4.70 -23.95 -32.42
C MET A 302 -3.51 -24.14 -31.48
N MET A 303 -2.54 -24.95 -31.91
CA MET A 303 -1.29 -25.19 -31.22
C MET A 303 -0.41 -23.93 -31.19
N LEU A 304 0.55 -23.89 -30.25
CA LEU A 304 1.47 -22.77 -30.09
C LEU A 304 2.34 -22.50 -31.33
N ASP A 305 2.55 -23.50 -32.19
CA ASP A 305 3.28 -23.38 -33.45
C ASP A 305 2.38 -23.00 -34.65
N GLY A 306 1.11 -22.69 -34.40
CA GLY A 306 0.14 -22.26 -35.40
C GLY A 306 -0.60 -23.39 -36.13
N LYS A 307 -0.31 -24.67 -35.84
CA LYS A 307 -1.07 -25.79 -36.40
C LYS A 307 -2.46 -25.85 -35.77
N VAL A 308 -3.47 -26.25 -36.55
CA VAL A 308 -4.84 -26.49 -36.06
C VAL A 308 -5.06 -27.98 -35.94
N VAL A 309 -5.64 -28.41 -34.82
CA VAL A 309 -5.96 -29.81 -34.55
C VAL A 309 -7.42 -30.00 -34.20
N THR A 310 -7.93 -31.16 -34.57
CA THR A 310 -9.27 -31.61 -34.19
C THR A 310 -9.24 -33.12 -34.02
N VAL A 311 -10.19 -33.65 -33.26
CA VAL A 311 -10.36 -35.10 -33.08
C VAL A 311 -11.76 -35.46 -33.54
N VAL A 312 -11.81 -36.34 -34.55
CA VAL A 312 -13.05 -36.84 -35.12
C VAL A 312 -13.09 -38.33 -34.89
N TYR A 313 -14.15 -38.83 -34.26
CA TYR A 313 -14.29 -40.24 -33.88
C TYR A 313 -13.12 -40.69 -32.98
N ASN A 314 -12.25 -41.57 -33.48
CA ASN A 314 -11.03 -42.04 -32.82
C ASN A 314 -9.76 -41.54 -33.53
N THR A 315 -9.86 -40.50 -34.37
CA THR A 315 -8.77 -40.03 -35.22
C THR A 315 -8.41 -38.60 -34.86
N ALA A 316 -7.14 -38.38 -34.51
CA ALA A 316 -6.60 -37.03 -34.38
C ALA A 316 -6.17 -36.52 -35.76
N ILE A 317 -6.52 -35.28 -36.08
CA ILE A 317 -6.26 -34.65 -37.38
C ILE A 317 -5.47 -33.38 -37.10
N VAL A 318 -4.33 -33.22 -37.78
CA VAL A 318 -3.41 -32.08 -37.62
C VAL A 318 -3.27 -31.36 -38.94
N ILE A 319 -3.48 -30.05 -38.93
CA ILE A 319 -3.53 -29.18 -40.10
C ILE A 319 -2.46 -28.10 -39.94
N ASP A 320 -1.55 -28.02 -40.90
CA ASP A 320 -0.54 -26.96 -40.93
C ASP A 320 -0.80 -26.04 -42.12
N ALA A 321 -1.09 -24.78 -41.80
CA ALA A 321 -1.36 -23.72 -42.76
C ALA A 321 -0.30 -22.60 -42.74
N SER A 322 0.82 -22.81 -42.02
CA SER A 322 1.89 -21.82 -41.85
C SER A 322 2.70 -21.57 -43.12
N GLY A 323 2.76 -22.56 -44.02
CA GLY A 323 3.44 -22.49 -45.31
C GLY A 323 2.57 -22.00 -46.47
N SER A 324 3.14 -21.99 -47.69
CA SER A 324 2.42 -21.65 -48.92
C SER A 324 1.37 -22.68 -49.34
N SER A 325 1.48 -23.92 -48.85
CA SER A 325 0.51 -25.01 -49.07
C SER A 325 -0.03 -25.51 -47.73
N VAL A 326 -1.33 -25.80 -47.65
CA VAL A 326 -1.94 -26.39 -46.46
C VAL A 326 -1.72 -27.91 -46.46
N GLN A 327 -1.13 -28.44 -45.38
CA GLN A 327 -0.88 -29.87 -45.17
C GLN A 327 -1.83 -30.44 -44.11
N VAL A 328 -2.20 -31.72 -44.24
CA VAL A 328 -3.07 -32.44 -43.29
C VAL A 328 -2.46 -33.80 -42.98
N GLY A 329 -2.33 -34.12 -41.69
CA GLY A 329 -1.98 -35.44 -41.18
C GLY A 329 -3.15 -36.07 -40.42
N THR A 330 -3.34 -37.38 -40.58
CA THR A 330 -4.42 -38.16 -39.94
C THR A 330 -3.84 -39.32 -39.14
N TYR A 331 -4.24 -39.40 -37.86
CA TYR A 331 -3.66 -40.31 -36.87
C TYR A 331 -4.79 -41.09 -36.16
N PRO A 332 -5.27 -42.20 -36.76
CA PRO A 332 -6.28 -43.04 -36.12
C PRO A 332 -5.68 -43.78 -34.92
N MET A 333 -6.39 -43.80 -33.79
CA MET A 333 -6.01 -44.60 -32.63
C MET A 333 -6.17 -46.10 -32.91
N SER A 334 -5.35 -46.95 -32.29
CA SER A 334 -5.45 -48.42 -32.44
C SER A 334 -6.77 -48.99 -31.93
N GLU A 335 -7.42 -48.30 -31.01
CA GLU A 335 -8.72 -48.66 -30.47
C GLU A 335 -9.83 -48.06 -31.33
N SER A 336 -10.73 -48.90 -31.81
CA SER A 336 -11.94 -48.49 -32.51
C SER A 336 -13.02 -48.05 -31.51
N LYS A 337 -12.72 -47.04 -30.68
CA LYS A 337 -13.65 -46.44 -29.71
C LYS A 337 -13.71 -44.92 -29.87
N TRP A 338 -14.90 -44.35 -29.69
CA TRP A 338 -15.07 -42.90 -29.83
C TRP A 338 -14.45 -42.15 -28.66
N ILE A 339 -13.71 -41.08 -28.95
CA ILE A 339 -13.17 -40.17 -27.94
C ILE A 339 -14.31 -39.24 -27.43
N LYS A 340 -14.61 -39.32 -26.12
CA LYS A 340 -15.64 -38.53 -25.42
C LYS A 340 -15.15 -37.14 -25.03
N SER A 341 -13.87 -37.00 -24.67
CA SER A 341 -13.27 -35.71 -24.38
C SER A 341 -11.79 -35.78 -24.65
N TRP A 342 -11.21 -34.66 -25.08
CA TRP A 342 -9.80 -34.55 -25.37
C TRP A 342 -9.28 -33.14 -25.11
N ALA A 343 -7.96 -33.04 -24.96
CA ALA A 343 -7.24 -31.77 -24.85
C ALA A 343 -5.78 -31.93 -25.30
N PHE A 344 -5.18 -30.85 -25.80
CA PHE A 344 -3.77 -30.78 -26.16
C PHE A 344 -3.01 -29.93 -25.15
N ASP A 345 -1.77 -30.31 -24.81
CA ASP A 345 -0.91 -29.53 -23.91
C ASP A 345 0.13 -28.66 -24.64
N SER A 346 1.00 -27.97 -23.89
CA SER A 346 2.00 -27.07 -24.49
C SER A 346 3.12 -27.77 -25.26
N ASN A 347 3.42 -29.03 -24.92
CA ASN A 347 4.26 -29.92 -25.74
C ASN A 347 3.43 -30.70 -26.75
N GLN A 348 2.23 -30.17 -27.02
CA GLN A 348 1.23 -30.68 -27.94
C GLN A 348 0.62 -32.01 -27.51
N ASN A 349 1.03 -32.70 -26.44
CA ASN A 349 0.54 -34.05 -26.13
C ASN A 349 -1.00 -34.12 -26.11
N LEU A 350 -1.56 -35.12 -26.78
CA LEU A 350 -3.00 -35.34 -26.86
C LEU A 350 -3.40 -36.21 -25.67
N TYR A 351 -4.23 -35.66 -24.80
CA TYR A 351 -4.89 -36.36 -23.71
C TYR A 351 -6.34 -36.59 -24.07
N PHE A 352 -6.84 -37.80 -23.85
CA PHE A 352 -8.22 -38.08 -24.19
C PHE A 352 -8.80 -39.23 -23.37
N LYS A 353 -10.13 -39.31 -23.37
CA LYS A 353 -10.91 -40.36 -22.74
C LYS A 353 -11.87 -40.95 -23.74
N PHE A 354 -11.85 -42.27 -23.91
CA PHE A 354 -12.86 -42.96 -24.71
C PHE A 354 -14.23 -42.91 -24.02
N LYS A 355 -15.29 -42.92 -24.82
CA LYS A 355 -16.66 -43.03 -24.33
C LYS A 355 -16.82 -44.32 -23.53
N ASP A 356 -17.53 -44.22 -22.41
CA ASP A 356 -17.81 -45.33 -21.47
C ASP A 356 -16.56 -46.00 -20.86
N GLU A 357 -15.40 -45.33 -20.89
CA GLU A 357 -14.19 -45.79 -20.20
C GLU A 357 -13.82 -44.92 -19.00
N LYS A 358 -13.05 -45.49 -18.07
CA LYS A 358 -12.57 -44.84 -16.84
C LYS A 358 -11.08 -44.50 -16.87
N LYS A 359 -10.49 -44.43 -18.07
CA LYS A 359 -9.05 -44.18 -18.25
C LYS A 359 -8.82 -42.93 -19.08
N ILE A 360 -7.75 -42.22 -18.74
CA ILE A 360 -7.19 -41.16 -19.57
C ILE A 360 -6.01 -41.75 -20.33
N TYR A 361 -5.99 -41.48 -21.63
CA TYR A 361 -4.97 -41.87 -22.56
C TYR A 361 -4.14 -40.67 -22.97
N LYS A 362 -2.88 -40.93 -23.34
CA LYS A 362 -1.93 -39.95 -23.85
C LYS A 362 -1.33 -40.44 -25.17
N VAL A 363 -1.18 -39.53 -26.12
CA VAL A 363 -0.30 -39.66 -27.29
C VAL A 363 0.75 -38.54 -27.24
N SER A 364 2.02 -38.90 -27.42
CA SER A 364 3.14 -37.95 -27.38
C SER A 364 3.14 -37.03 -28.60
N GLY A 365 3.52 -35.76 -28.41
CA GLY A 365 3.53 -34.81 -29.50
C GLY A 365 4.56 -34.95 -30.60
N ASN A 366 5.56 -35.79 -30.37
CA ASN A 366 6.47 -36.17 -31.43
C ASN A 366 5.78 -36.92 -32.58
N VAL A 367 4.60 -37.50 -32.35
CA VAL A 367 3.85 -38.29 -33.34
C VAL A 367 3.40 -37.45 -34.53
N TRP A 368 3.08 -36.16 -34.34
CA TRP A 368 2.57 -35.30 -35.42
C TRP A 368 3.57 -34.26 -35.94
N ASN A 369 4.86 -34.37 -35.58
CA ASN A 369 5.92 -33.53 -36.14
C ASN A 369 6.14 -33.77 -37.66
N SER A 370 5.86 -34.97 -38.15
CA SER A 370 5.92 -35.32 -39.57
C SER A 370 4.51 -35.51 -40.14
N LEU A 371 3.98 -34.49 -40.81
CA LEU A 371 2.71 -34.58 -41.52
C LEU A 371 2.90 -35.42 -42.80
N ASN A 372 2.76 -36.75 -42.67
CA ASN A 372 2.79 -37.66 -43.81
C ASN A 372 1.52 -37.46 -44.64
N GLY A 373 1.66 -36.95 -45.87
CA GLY A 373 0.56 -36.60 -46.77
C GLY A 373 -0.36 -37.77 -47.16
N GLY A 374 -1.27 -38.16 -46.26
CA GLY A 374 -2.39 -39.06 -46.54
C GLY A 374 -2.16 -40.56 -46.30
N THR A 375 -1.04 -41.00 -45.71
CA THR A 375 -0.88 -42.38 -45.22
C THR A 375 -1.17 -42.44 -43.72
N ALA A 376 -2.39 -42.87 -43.37
CA ALA A 376 -2.84 -42.97 -41.98
C ALA A 376 -1.91 -43.92 -41.21
N THR A 377 -1.17 -43.39 -40.24
CA THR A 377 -0.32 -44.20 -39.36
C THR A 377 -1.11 -44.45 -38.09
N THR A 378 -1.49 -45.71 -37.83
CA THR A 378 -2.21 -46.06 -36.60
C THR A 378 -1.33 -45.79 -35.38
N VAL A 379 -1.88 -45.07 -34.40
CA VAL A 379 -1.18 -44.68 -33.17
C VAL A 379 -1.72 -45.48 -32.00
N THR A 380 -0.84 -46.12 -31.22
CA THR A 380 -1.23 -46.79 -29.98
C THR A 380 -1.05 -45.85 -28.80
N PRO A 381 -2.14 -45.45 -28.12
CA PRO A 381 -2.06 -44.55 -26.98
C PRO A 381 -1.56 -45.29 -25.73
N THR A 382 -0.91 -44.55 -24.83
CA THR A 382 -0.53 -45.04 -23.50
C THR A 382 -1.57 -44.64 -22.46
N THR A 383 -1.86 -45.50 -21.47
CA THR A 383 -2.69 -45.10 -20.33
C THR A 383 -1.93 -44.08 -19.46
N TYR A 384 -2.46 -42.87 -19.41
CA TYR A 384 -1.93 -41.77 -18.60
C TYR A 384 -2.35 -41.88 -17.13
N LEU A 385 -3.65 -42.14 -16.89
CA LEU A 385 -4.20 -42.28 -15.55
C LEU A 385 -5.41 -43.23 -15.54
N ASP A 386 -5.50 -44.09 -14.53
CA ASP A 386 -6.67 -44.92 -14.26
C ASP A 386 -7.55 -44.26 -13.19
N LEU A 387 -8.71 -43.75 -13.59
CA LEU A 387 -9.60 -42.98 -12.71
C LEU A 387 -10.39 -43.87 -11.75
N ASP A 388 -10.54 -45.17 -12.01
CA ASP A 388 -11.21 -46.09 -11.09
C ASP A 388 -10.32 -46.47 -9.90
N GLY A 389 -9.01 -46.20 -10.02
CA GLY A 389 -8.00 -46.48 -9.00
C GLY A 389 -8.03 -45.54 -7.78
N PHE A 390 -8.75 -44.42 -7.84
CA PHE A 390 -8.83 -43.44 -6.75
C PHE A 390 -10.24 -43.34 -6.19
N ALA A 391 -10.36 -43.35 -4.85
CA ALA A 391 -11.66 -43.36 -4.17
C ALA A 391 -12.53 -42.13 -4.52
N ASP A 392 -11.91 -40.96 -4.68
CA ASP A 392 -12.62 -39.70 -4.93
C ASP A 392 -13.16 -39.57 -6.37
N THR A 393 -12.44 -40.12 -7.36
CA THR A 393 -12.85 -40.06 -8.78
C THR A 393 -13.73 -41.24 -9.18
N LYS A 394 -13.58 -42.40 -8.54
CA LYS A 394 -14.29 -43.63 -8.87
C LYS A 394 -15.82 -43.49 -9.04
N PRO A 395 -16.55 -42.77 -8.17
CA PRO A 395 -18.01 -42.63 -8.30
C PRO A 395 -18.46 -41.86 -9.55
N CYS A 396 -17.58 -41.02 -10.11
CA CYS A 396 -17.91 -40.13 -11.23
C CYS A 396 -17.03 -40.32 -12.47
N ALA A 397 -16.15 -41.33 -12.50
CA ALA A 397 -15.15 -41.53 -13.54
C ALA A 397 -15.71 -41.54 -14.96
N ASP A 398 -16.93 -42.06 -15.17
CA ASP A 398 -17.58 -42.13 -16.48
C ASP A 398 -17.98 -40.72 -17.00
N ASN A 399 -18.24 -39.79 -16.08
CA ASN A 399 -18.76 -38.45 -16.30
C ASN A 399 -17.67 -37.36 -16.37
N LEU A 400 -16.41 -37.72 -16.08
CA LEU A 400 -15.31 -36.76 -16.10
C LEU A 400 -14.96 -36.29 -17.52
N MET A 401 -14.95 -34.96 -17.70
CA MET A 401 -14.54 -34.27 -18.93
C MET A 401 -13.14 -33.65 -18.75
N ILE A 402 -12.28 -33.79 -19.75
CA ILE A 402 -10.89 -33.32 -19.72
C ILE A 402 -10.78 -31.87 -20.17
N TYR A 403 -10.09 -31.05 -19.37
CA TYR A 403 -9.65 -29.70 -19.71
C TYR A 403 -8.13 -29.62 -19.57
N ASN A 404 -7.44 -29.12 -20.60
CA ASN A 404 -6.01 -28.81 -20.51
C ASN A 404 -5.80 -27.47 -19.83
N VAL A 405 -4.74 -27.39 -19.02
CA VAL A 405 -4.20 -26.13 -18.50
C VAL A 405 -3.35 -25.45 -19.57
N TYR A 406 -3.87 -24.35 -20.11
CA TYR A 406 -3.24 -23.62 -21.21
C TYR A 406 -1.79 -23.22 -20.89
N GLY A 407 -0.86 -23.56 -21.79
CA GLY A 407 0.57 -23.23 -21.66
C GLY A 407 1.40 -24.23 -20.83
N TYR A 408 0.77 -25.23 -20.20
CA TYR A 408 1.47 -26.20 -19.35
C TYR A 408 1.43 -27.62 -19.94
N THR A 409 2.48 -28.39 -19.69
CA THR A 409 2.62 -29.78 -20.14
C THR A 409 2.10 -30.75 -19.08
N GLY A 410 1.27 -31.70 -19.49
CA GLY A 410 0.75 -32.78 -18.65
C GLY A 410 -0.12 -32.37 -17.47
N GLN A 411 -0.55 -31.12 -17.41
CA GLN A 411 -1.47 -30.62 -16.37
C GLN A 411 -2.90 -30.68 -16.89
N LEU A 412 -3.76 -31.44 -16.22
CA LEU A 412 -5.17 -31.61 -16.59
C LEU A 412 -6.08 -31.28 -15.41
N LEU A 413 -7.19 -30.60 -15.72
CA LEU A 413 -8.32 -30.44 -14.83
C LEU A 413 -9.46 -31.32 -15.37
N LEU A 414 -10.05 -32.15 -14.50
CA LEU A 414 -11.25 -32.92 -14.85
C LEU A 414 -12.47 -32.35 -14.16
N ILE A 415 -13.60 -32.24 -14.86
CA ILE A 415 -14.87 -31.82 -14.25
C ILE A 415 -15.87 -32.97 -14.37
N ASN A 416 -16.55 -33.29 -13.26
CA ASN A 416 -17.69 -34.20 -13.26
C ASN A 416 -18.88 -33.53 -13.95
N SER A 417 -19.17 -33.91 -15.18
CA SER A 417 -20.24 -33.29 -15.96
C SER A 417 -21.44 -34.23 -16.07
N HIS A 418 -22.64 -33.66 -15.93
CA HIS A 418 -23.86 -34.38 -16.26
C HIS A 418 -23.91 -34.59 -17.78
N TYR A 419 -24.12 -35.83 -18.23
CA TYR A 419 -24.35 -36.11 -19.65
C TYR A 419 -25.84 -35.99 -19.96
N SER A 420 -26.19 -35.15 -20.93
CA SER A 420 -27.55 -35.11 -21.45
C SER A 420 -27.56 -35.19 -22.98
N PRO A 421 -28.34 -36.12 -23.56
CA PRO A 421 -28.54 -36.16 -25.02
C PRO A 421 -29.35 -34.96 -25.51
N TYR A 422 -30.18 -34.36 -24.65
CA TYR A 422 -30.96 -33.15 -24.91
C TYR A 422 -30.91 -32.25 -23.67
N ILE A 423 -30.19 -31.13 -23.75
CA ILE A 423 -30.21 -30.10 -22.70
C ILE A 423 -31.59 -29.43 -22.72
N ASN A 424 -32.57 -30.04 -22.03
CA ASN A 424 -33.94 -29.56 -21.94
C ASN A 424 -34.15 -28.84 -20.60
N LEU A 425 -34.60 -27.59 -20.67
CA LEU A 425 -34.90 -26.76 -19.50
C LEU A 425 -36.02 -27.32 -18.61
N THR A 426 -36.85 -28.23 -19.11
CA THR A 426 -37.93 -28.87 -18.33
C THR A 426 -37.53 -30.16 -17.61
N THR A 427 -36.45 -30.84 -18.00
CA THR A 427 -35.92 -32.02 -17.27
C THR A 427 -34.79 -31.69 -16.32
N ASN A 428 -34.08 -30.56 -16.53
CA ASN A 428 -32.95 -30.12 -15.71
C ASN A 428 -33.18 -28.86 -14.82
N PRO A 429 -34.40 -28.35 -14.54
CA PRO A 429 -34.56 -27.15 -13.70
C PRO A 429 -34.19 -27.41 -12.23
N GLU A 430 -34.02 -28.67 -11.83
CA GLU A 430 -33.77 -29.06 -10.43
C GLU A 430 -32.29 -29.08 -10.02
N ILE A 431 -31.33 -29.21 -10.94
CA ILE A 431 -29.89 -29.25 -10.58
C ILE A 431 -29.35 -27.83 -10.49
N THR A 432 -29.40 -27.27 -9.29
CA THR A 432 -28.79 -25.98 -8.94
C THR A 432 -27.50 -26.22 -8.13
N SER A 433 -26.72 -25.18 -7.86
CA SER A 433 -25.65 -25.23 -6.84
C SER A 433 -26.16 -25.82 -5.52
N ASP A 434 -27.41 -25.52 -5.17
CA ASP A 434 -28.03 -25.83 -3.89
C ASP A 434 -28.66 -27.23 -3.85
N ASN A 435 -28.90 -27.85 -5.02
CA ASN A 435 -29.55 -29.16 -5.16
C ASN A 435 -28.75 -30.07 -6.13
N ASN A 436 -27.53 -30.42 -5.73
CA ASN A 436 -26.56 -31.16 -6.55
C ASN A 436 -26.03 -32.43 -5.85
N SER A 437 -26.92 -33.39 -5.55
CA SER A 437 -26.60 -34.61 -4.81
C SER A 437 -25.57 -35.53 -5.48
N SER A 438 -25.33 -35.37 -6.79
CA SER A 438 -24.37 -36.15 -7.58
C SER A 438 -23.01 -35.45 -7.74
N ASN A 439 -22.79 -34.31 -7.07
CA ASN A 439 -21.56 -33.52 -7.13
C ASN A 439 -21.13 -33.17 -8.58
N TYR A 440 -22.08 -32.84 -9.46
CA TYR A 440 -21.74 -32.31 -10.78
C TYR A 440 -20.98 -30.99 -10.63
N GLY A 441 -19.96 -30.75 -11.44
CA GLY A 441 -19.05 -29.61 -11.26
C GLY A 441 -17.89 -29.85 -10.32
N LEU A 442 -17.81 -31.02 -9.66
CA LEU A 442 -16.64 -31.39 -8.86
C LEU A 442 -15.42 -31.50 -9.78
N ALA A 443 -14.37 -30.75 -9.44
CA ALA A 443 -13.16 -30.60 -10.23
C ALA A 443 -11.99 -31.37 -9.59
N PHE A 444 -11.15 -31.95 -10.43
CA PHE A 444 -10.02 -32.79 -10.01
C PHE A 444 -8.74 -32.38 -10.71
N ALA A 445 -7.62 -32.40 -9.97
CA ALA A 445 -6.30 -32.04 -10.48
C ALA A 445 -5.45 -33.26 -10.80
N ILE A 446 -4.77 -33.21 -11.95
CA ILE A 446 -3.79 -34.22 -12.39
C ILE A 446 -2.54 -33.50 -12.88
N THR A 447 -1.38 -33.78 -12.26
CA THR A 447 -0.08 -33.33 -12.81
C THR A 447 0.55 -34.42 -13.65
N GLN A 448 1.53 -34.06 -14.46
CA GLN A 448 2.51 -35.02 -14.98
C GLN A 448 3.26 -35.70 -13.82
N ASN A 449 3.49 -37.00 -13.92
CA ASN A 449 4.33 -37.72 -12.98
C ASN A 449 5.79 -37.30 -13.19
N SER A 450 6.46 -36.94 -12.10
CA SER A 450 7.84 -36.43 -12.12
C SER A 450 8.87 -37.43 -12.62
N ASN A 451 8.60 -38.73 -12.49
CA ASN A 451 9.52 -39.81 -12.87
C ASN A 451 9.12 -40.52 -14.17
N GLN A 452 7.87 -40.39 -14.61
CA GLN A 452 7.31 -41.07 -15.79
C GLN A 452 6.45 -40.11 -16.60
N GLN A 453 7.03 -39.47 -17.61
CA GLN A 453 6.36 -38.42 -18.39
C GLN A 453 5.06 -38.87 -19.10
N ASP A 454 4.89 -40.16 -19.33
CA ASP A 454 3.68 -40.76 -19.94
C ASP A 454 2.60 -41.17 -18.93
N LYS A 455 2.78 -40.81 -17.65
CA LYS A 455 1.80 -41.03 -16.59
C LYS A 455 1.44 -39.74 -15.87
N GLY A 456 0.21 -39.67 -15.38
CA GLY A 456 -0.29 -38.60 -14.53
C GLY A 456 -0.28 -39.01 -13.06
N ASP A 457 -0.19 -38.01 -12.18
CA ASP A 457 -0.41 -38.13 -10.74
C ASP A 457 -1.70 -37.41 -10.36
N TYR A 458 -2.64 -38.14 -9.76
CA TYR A 458 -3.81 -37.54 -9.14
C TYR A 458 -3.39 -36.71 -7.91
N LYS A 459 -3.80 -35.44 -7.86
CA LYS A 459 -3.49 -34.54 -6.73
C LYS A 459 -4.60 -34.40 -5.71
N GLY A 460 -5.85 -34.51 -6.15
CA GLY A 460 -7.01 -34.33 -5.28
C GLY A 460 -8.15 -33.57 -5.96
N THR A 461 -9.19 -33.30 -5.18
CA THR A 461 -10.31 -32.42 -5.54
C THR A 461 -9.92 -30.95 -5.40
N LEU A 462 -10.36 -30.12 -6.34
CA LEU A 462 -10.02 -28.70 -6.40
C LEU A 462 -11.09 -27.79 -5.78
N ASN A 463 -12.35 -28.21 -5.82
CA ASN A 463 -13.49 -27.50 -5.22
C ASN A 463 -14.33 -28.43 -4.31
N GLY A 464 -15.34 -27.86 -3.65
CA GLY A 464 -16.15 -28.57 -2.65
C GLY A 464 -15.47 -28.74 -1.29
N PRO A 465 -16.10 -29.48 -0.35
CA PRO A 465 -15.67 -29.56 1.06
C PRO A 465 -14.30 -30.18 1.30
N ASN A 466 -13.89 -31.11 0.43
CA ASN A 466 -12.67 -31.89 0.59
C ASN A 466 -11.51 -31.37 -0.28
N SER A 467 -11.58 -30.13 -0.79
CA SER A 467 -10.54 -29.64 -1.69
C SER A 467 -9.17 -29.54 -1.02
N PHE A 468 -8.13 -30.03 -1.70
CA PHE A 468 -6.75 -29.96 -1.17
C PHE A 468 -6.22 -28.52 -1.21
N GLN A 469 -6.73 -27.71 -2.13
CA GLN A 469 -6.50 -26.27 -2.22
C GLN A 469 -7.85 -25.55 -2.13
N LYS A 470 -8.06 -24.80 -1.04
CA LYS A 470 -9.27 -24.00 -0.86
C LYS A 470 -9.14 -22.68 -1.62
N ALA A 471 -10.27 -22.15 -2.08
CA ALA A 471 -10.30 -20.87 -2.79
C ALA A 471 -9.75 -19.74 -1.92
N ALA A 472 -9.01 -18.81 -2.52
CA ALA A 472 -8.66 -17.55 -1.87
C ALA A 472 -9.93 -16.87 -1.35
N ASP A 473 -9.83 -16.32 -0.14
CA ASP A 473 -10.90 -15.59 0.52
C ASP A 473 -10.31 -14.50 1.42
N PHE A 474 -11.16 -13.65 2.00
CA PHE A 474 -10.76 -12.67 3.01
C PHE A 474 -11.79 -12.56 4.12
N ASP A 475 -11.35 -12.11 5.29
CA ASP A 475 -12.23 -11.74 6.39
C ASP A 475 -11.73 -10.44 7.05
N ILE A 476 -12.51 -9.89 7.98
CA ILE A 476 -12.09 -8.79 8.85
C ILE A 476 -12.23 -9.27 10.28
N ASN A 477 -11.13 -9.22 11.03
CA ASN A 477 -11.11 -9.73 12.40
C ASN A 477 -12.18 -9.06 13.28
N ALA A 478 -12.84 -9.86 14.13
CA ALA A 478 -13.86 -9.37 15.06
C ALA A 478 -13.32 -8.24 15.98
N SER A 479 -12.03 -8.23 16.34
CA SER A 479 -11.44 -7.14 17.11
C SER A 479 -11.46 -5.81 16.35
N VAL A 480 -11.27 -5.85 15.04
CA VAL A 480 -11.36 -4.67 14.16
C VAL A 480 -12.82 -4.23 14.04
N LEU A 481 -13.74 -5.16 13.75
CA LEU A 481 -15.18 -4.87 13.64
C LEU A 481 -15.74 -4.27 14.94
N ASN A 482 -15.28 -4.75 16.10
CA ASN A 482 -15.73 -4.26 17.40
C ASN A 482 -15.08 -2.94 17.82
N SER A 483 -14.00 -2.49 17.17
CA SER A 483 -13.26 -1.28 17.55
C SER A 483 -13.41 -0.14 16.55
N LYS A 484 -13.67 -0.41 15.28
CA LYS A 484 -13.75 0.57 14.20
C LYS A 484 -15.18 0.78 13.71
N LEU A 485 -15.45 1.96 13.17
CA LEU A 485 -16.63 2.22 12.33
C LEU A 485 -16.42 1.68 10.91
N PRO A 486 -17.50 1.38 10.16
CA PRO A 486 -17.41 1.14 8.73
C PRO A 486 -16.52 2.10 7.95
N SER A 487 -16.61 3.40 8.24
CA SER A 487 -15.80 4.44 7.59
C SER A 487 -14.31 4.44 7.95
N GLU A 488 -13.89 3.69 8.96
CA GLU A 488 -12.48 3.53 9.36
C GLU A 488 -11.83 2.28 8.76
N ILE A 489 -12.62 1.42 8.10
CA ILE A 489 -12.12 0.18 7.50
C ILE A 489 -11.28 0.52 6.27
N THR A 490 -10.11 -0.10 6.21
CA THR A 490 -9.12 0.06 5.16
C THR A 490 -8.65 -1.29 4.65
N ARG A 491 -7.88 -1.29 3.56
CA ARG A 491 -7.27 -2.50 3.05
C ARG A 491 -6.38 -3.23 4.07
N SER A 492 -5.70 -2.52 4.96
CA SER A 492 -4.84 -3.14 5.99
C SER A 492 -5.62 -3.90 7.06
N ASP A 493 -6.94 -3.74 7.10
CA ASP A 493 -7.82 -4.44 8.04
C ASP A 493 -8.28 -5.83 7.51
N LEU A 494 -7.92 -6.17 6.27
CA LEU A 494 -8.25 -7.45 5.67
C LEU A 494 -7.30 -8.54 6.13
N GLU A 495 -7.86 -9.68 6.50
CA GLU A 495 -7.13 -10.92 6.72
C GLU A 495 -7.33 -11.81 5.49
N LEU A 496 -6.27 -11.96 4.68
CA LEU A 496 -6.29 -12.81 3.49
C LEU A 496 -6.16 -14.28 3.88
N GLN A 497 -6.97 -15.13 3.26
CA GLN A 497 -7.05 -16.56 3.55
C GLN A 497 -6.66 -17.40 2.32
N ASN A 498 -6.20 -18.62 2.56
CA ASN A 498 -5.87 -19.65 1.54
C ASN A 498 -4.91 -19.18 0.45
N GLY A 499 -3.90 -18.38 0.82
CA GLY A 499 -2.90 -17.89 -0.12
C GLY A 499 -3.45 -16.85 -1.11
N GLY A 500 -4.51 -16.13 -0.74
CA GLY A 500 -4.98 -14.97 -1.50
C GLY A 500 -3.93 -13.87 -1.56
N ILE A 501 -3.75 -13.29 -2.75
CA ILE A 501 -2.76 -12.25 -3.05
C ILE A 501 -3.49 -11.03 -3.59
N LEU A 502 -3.15 -9.85 -3.07
CA LEU A 502 -3.58 -8.56 -3.62
C LEU A 502 -2.48 -8.01 -4.53
N LYS A 503 -2.85 -7.55 -5.73
CA LYS A 503 -1.91 -7.04 -6.74
C LYS A 503 -2.19 -5.56 -7.02
N GLU A 504 -1.14 -4.74 -7.03
CA GLU A 504 -1.24 -3.29 -7.33
C GLU A 504 -1.09 -2.97 -8.82
N ALA A 505 -0.70 -3.94 -9.65
CA ALA A 505 -0.25 -3.66 -11.02
C ALA A 505 -1.38 -3.31 -12.01
N ASP A 506 -2.65 -3.52 -11.66
CA ASP A 506 -3.81 -3.36 -12.57
C ASP A 506 -5.02 -2.67 -11.90
N VAL A 507 -4.78 -1.73 -10.96
CA VAL A 507 -5.84 -1.09 -10.13
C VAL A 507 -6.99 -0.51 -10.96
N ALA A 508 -6.73 -0.03 -12.17
CA ALA A 508 -7.75 0.55 -13.05
C ALA A 508 -8.78 -0.49 -13.53
N LYS A 509 -8.36 -1.75 -13.75
CA LYS A 509 -9.25 -2.83 -14.20
C LYS A 509 -9.76 -3.65 -13.02
N TRP A 510 -8.89 -3.92 -12.05
CA TRP A 510 -9.16 -4.76 -10.88
C TRP A 510 -8.70 -4.05 -9.59
N PRO A 511 -9.52 -3.16 -9.03
CA PRO A 511 -9.16 -2.48 -7.79
C PRO A 511 -9.03 -3.51 -6.66
N PRO A 512 -7.89 -3.57 -5.95
CA PRO A 512 -7.64 -4.64 -4.99
C PRO A 512 -8.62 -4.65 -3.82
N PHE A 513 -9.14 -3.48 -3.45
CA PHE A 513 -10.09 -3.30 -2.37
C PHE A 513 -11.03 -2.13 -2.69
N THR A 514 -12.33 -2.34 -2.54
CA THR A 514 -13.34 -1.28 -2.61
C THR A 514 -14.39 -1.47 -1.53
N ILE A 515 -14.91 -0.37 -1.00
CA ILE A 515 -16.08 -0.37 -0.13
C ILE A 515 -17.23 0.24 -0.92
N SER A 516 -18.19 -0.59 -1.33
CA SER A 516 -19.30 -0.14 -2.19
C SER A 516 -20.45 0.49 -1.39
N GLU A 517 -20.61 0.08 -0.13
CA GLU A 517 -21.68 0.54 0.75
C GLU A 517 -21.13 0.78 2.16
N ILE A 518 -21.43 1.95 2.72
CA ILE A 518 -21.03 2.36 4.08
C ILE A 518 -22.23 3.00 4.78
N ASN A 519 -22.64 2.43 5.91
CA ASN A 519 -23.62 2.99 6.82
C ASN A 519 -23.08 2.98 8.26
N ASP A 520 -22.52 4.11 8.69
CA ASP A 520 -21.99 4.26 10.04
C ASP A 520 -23.08 4.38 11.13
N GLU A 521 -24.33 4.67 10.77
CA GLU A 521 -25.44 4.73 11.75
C GLU A 521 -25.86 3.32 12.20
N THR A 522 -25.99 2.40 11.26
CA THR A 522 -26.30 0.98 11.54
C THR A 522 -25.05 0.16 11.82
N GLY A 523 -23.87 0.63 11.43
CA GLY A 523 -22.60 -0.08 11.52
C GLY A 523 -22.37 -1.07 10.36
N THR A 524 -23.19 -1.05 9.32
CA THR A 524 -23.13 -2.05 8.23
C THR A 524 -22.35 -1.54 7.02
N PHE A 525 -21.57 -2.42 6.39
CA PHE A 525 -20.83 -2.10 5.18
C PHE A 525 -20.57 -3.31 4.30
N LYS A 526 -20.20 -3.04 3.04
CA LYS A 526 -19.95 -4.05 2.03
C LYS A 526 -18.59 -3.83 1.39
N VAL A 527 -17.74 -4.84 1.50
CA VAL A 527 -16.37 -4.83 0.97
C VAL A 527 -16.29 -5.76 -0.23
N THR A 528 -15.68 -5.28 -1.31
CA THR A 528 -15.31 -6.08 -2.47
C THR A 528 -13.80 -6.13 -2.60
N VAL A 529 -13.26 -7.34 -2.75
CA VAL A 529 -11.82 -7.60 -2.84
C VAL A 529 -11.56 -8.45 -4.07
N ASN A 530 -10.54 -8.09 -4.85
CA ASN A 530 -10.09 -8.86 -6.00
C ASN A 530 -8.82 -9.64 -5.62
N LEU A 531 -8.96 -10.96 -5.40
CA LEU A 531 -7.88 -11.83 -4.92
C LEU A 531 -7.31 -12.70 -6.04
N TYR A 532 -5.99 -12.69 -6.18
CA TYR A 532 -5.25 -13.65 -6.98
C TYR A 532 -4.87 -14.85 -6.13
N GLN A 533 -4.67 -16.00 -6.76
CA GLN A 533 -4.19 -17.22 -6.12
C GLN A 533 -3.22 -17.92 -7.07
N ILE A 534 -2.21 -18.61 -6.54
CA ILE A 534 -1.23 -19.38 -7.33
C ILE A 534 -1.78 -20.80 -7.64
N PRO A 535 -1.94 -21.18 -8.92
CA PRO A 535 -2.54 -22.47 -9.30
C PRO A 535 -1.74 -23.67 -8.82
N TRP A 536 -2.40 -24.81 -8.57
CA TRP A 536 -1.77 -26.04 -8.05
C TRP A 536 -0.65 -26.64 -8.90
N PHE A 537 -0.52 -26.21 -10.15
CA PHE A 537 0.48 -26.71 -11.11
C PHE A 537 1.67 -25.75 -11.31
N VAL A 538 1.72 -24.61 -10.61
CA VAL A 538 2.85 -23.66 -10.64
C VAL A 538 3.21 -23.17 -9.24
N ASP A 539 4.46 -22.71 -9.09
CA ASP A 539 4.95 -22.11 -7.85
C ASP A 539 4.82 -20.57 -7.83
N THR A 540 4.50 -19.96 -8.97
CA THR A 540 4.37 -18.50 -9.14
C THR A 540 3.09 -18.13 -9.86
N LEU A 541 2.51 -16.98 -9.51
CA LEU A 541 1.30 -16.46 -10.18
C LEU A 541 1.56 -16.22 -11.68
N PRO A 542 0.80 -16.84 -12.60
CA PRO A 542 0.90 -16.56 -14.02
C PRO A 542 0.66 -15.08 -14.34
N SER A 543 1.36 -14.54 -15.34
CA SER A 543 1.27 -13.12 -15.69
C SER A 543 -0.11 -12.69 -16.18
N ASP A 544 -0.84 -13.62 -16.80
CA ASP A 544 -2.17 -13.49 -17.37
C ASP A 544 -3.29 -13.98 -16.43
N ALA A 545 -2.96 -14.34 -15.18
CA ALA A 545 -3.96 -14.75 -14.21
C ALA A 545 -4.96 -13.62 -13.92
N THR A 546 -6.24 -13.96 -13.87
CA THR A 546 -7.32 -13.04 -13.51
C THR A 546 -7.69 -13.22 -12.03
N PRO A 547 -7.99 -12.13 -11.28
CA PRO A 547 -8.38 -12.26 -9.89
C PRO A 547 -9.81 -12.81 -9.75
N LYS A 548 -10.09 -13.40 -8.60
CA LYS A 548 -11.44 -13.71 -8.13
C LYS A 548 -12.00 -12.51 -7.40
N THR A 549 -13.15 -12.00 -7.83
CA THR A 549 -13.89 -10.95 -7.11
C THR A 549 -14.73 -11.56 -6.01
N ILE A 550 -14.52 -11.12 -4.76
CA ILE A 550 -15.26 -11.57 -3.59
C ILE A 550 -15.89 -10.37 -2.91
N THR A 551 -17.19 -10.46 -2.63
CA THR A 551 -17.92 -9.39 -1.95
C THR A 551 -18.57 -9.92 -0.68
N LYS A 552 -18.29 -9.28 0.46
CA LYS A 552 -18.82 -9.65 1.77
C LYS A 552 -19.45 -8.45 2.48
N SER A 553 -20.53 -8.72 3.21
CA SER A 553 -21.18 -7.74 4.08
C SER A 553 -20.75 -7.97 5.53
N PHE A 554 -20.47 -6.88 6.23
CA PHE A 554 -20.00 -6.88 7.60
C PHE A 554 -20.79 -5.89 8.47
N THR A 555 -20.76 -6.11 9.78
CA THR A 555 -21.28 -5.19 10.78
C THR A 555 -20.17 -4.85 11.78
N ALA A 556 -19.94 -3.56 12.00
CA ALA A 556 -18.95 -3.00 12.91
C ALA A 556 -19.62 -2.02 13.90
N GLN A 557 -18.84 -1.18 14.59
CA GLN A 557 -19.38 -0.19 15.53
C GLN A 557 -20.25 0.87 14.84
N LYS A 558 -21.16 1.46 15.62
CA LYS A 558 -22.02 2.55 15.17
C LYS A 558 -21.42 3.89 15.56
N ILE A 559 -21.58 4.91 14.73
CA ILE A 559 -21.06 6.25 14.99
C ILE A 559 -21.57 6.82 16.33
N SER A 560 -22.81 6.49 16.73
CA SER A 560 -23.38 6.90 18.02
C SER A 560 -22.60 6.39 19.25
N THR A 561 -21.79 5.34 19.11
CA THR A 561 -20.92 4.80 20.17
C THR A 561 -19.54 5.45 20.21
N LYS A 562 -19.20 6.23 19.17
CA LYS A 562 -17.89 6.86 18.95
C LYS A 562 -17.94 8.38 19.02
N VAL A 563 -19.10 8.92 19.37
CA VAL A 563 -19.33 10.34 19.56
C VAL A 563 -19.81 10.60 20.97
N SER A 564 -19.47 11.76 21.50
CA SER A 564 -19.89 12.16 22.84
C SER A 564 -20.17 13.66 22.90
N TRP A 565 -21.03 14.04 23.84
CA TRP A 565 -21.31 15.43 24.16
C TRP A 565 -20.65 15.80 25.49
N LYS A 566 -20.06 16.99 25.54
CA LYS A 566 -19.42 17.55 26.72
C LYS A 566 -20.44 17.70 27.84
N THR A 567 -20.09 17.25 29.03
CA THR A 567 -20.78 17.62 30.28
C THR A 567 -20.33 19.01 30.69
N LEU A 568 -21.27 19.96 30.80
CA LEU A 568 -20.95 21.35 31.14
C LEU A 568 -20.64 21.49 32.63
N SER A 569 -19.66 22.32 32.96
CA SER A 569 -19.28 22.67 34.32
C SER A 569 -19.57 24.14 34.62
N GLU A 570 -20.14 24.41 35.81
CA GLU A 570 -20.45 25.76 36.27
C GLU A 570 -19.22 26.68 36.37
N THR A 571 -18.02 26.11 36.48
CA THR A 571 -16.77 26.89 36.60
C THR A 571 -16.08 27.16 35.26
N SER A 572 -16.05 26.19 34.35
CA SER A 572 -15.35 26.32 33.04
C SER A 572 -16.28 26.72 31.89
N ASP A 573 -17.57 26.44 32.00
CA ASP A 573 -18.59 26.73 30.99
C ASP A 573 -19.58 27.81 31.49
N TYR A 574 -19.16 28.58 32.49
CA TYR A 574 -19.94 29.63 33.16
C TYR A 574 -20.71 30.50 32.17
N ASP A 575 -20.05 30.98 31.12
CA ASP A 575 -20.66 31.89 30.15
C ASP A 575 -21.86 31.26 29.45
N PHE A 576 -21.70 30.06 28.90
CA PHE A 576 -22.78 29.37 28.20
C PHE A 576 -23.93 29.01 29.15
N LEU A 577 -23.62 28.57 30.38
CA LEU A 577 -24.60 28.23 31.41
C LEU A 577 -25.40 29.44 31.92
N ASN A 578 -24.85 30.65 31.81
CA ASN A 578 -25.49 31.87 32.30
C ASN A 578 -26.23 32.69 31.22
N MET A 579 -26.28 32.20 29.98
CA MET A 579 -27.10 32.79 28.92
C MET A 579 -28.55 32.32 29.01
N LYS A 580 -29.49 33.17 28.60
CA LYS A 580 -30.86 32.71 28.31
C LYS A 580 -30.87 31.89 27.03
N PRO A 581 -31.63 30.78 26.96
CA PRO A 581 -31.74 29.97 25.74
C PRO A 581 -31.99 30.78 24.47
N SER A 582 -32.89 31.75 24.48
CA SER A 582 -33.24 32.61 23.34
C SER A 582 -32.13 33.53 22.86
N THR A 583 -31.10 33.75 23.68
CA THR A 583 -29.96 34.65 23.38
C THR A 583 -28.71 33.92 22.90
N ILE A 584 -28.70 32.58 22.95
CA ILE A 584 -27.57 31.75 22.53
C ILE A 584 -27.52 31.71 20.99
N THR A 585 -26.34 31.98 20.43
CA THR A 585 -26.09 31.95 18.99
C THR A 585 -25.25 30.73 18.58
N ALA A 586 -25.21 30.44 17.27
CA ALA A 586 -24.35 29.37 16.73
C ALA A 586 -22.85 29.60 17.01
N GLN A 587 -22.42 30.87 17.09
CA GLN A 587 -21.04 31.21 17.43
C GLN A 587 -20.72 30.86 18.89
N ASP A 588 -21.67 31.08 19.81
CA ASP A 588 -21.49 30.74 21.23
C ASP A 588 -21.29 29.23 21.42
N VAL A 589 -22.05 28.42 20.67
CA VAL A 589 -21.89 26.95 20.64
C VAL A 589 -20.57 26.55 19.98
N THR A 590 -20.17 27.22 18.91
CA THR A 590 -18.90 26.93 18.23
C THR A 590 -17.70 27.18 19.14
N ASN A 591 -17.75 28.24 19.94
CA ASN A 591 -16.72 28.54 20.95
C ASN A 591 -16.71 27.52 22.11
N LEU A 592 -17.86 26.92 22.42
CA LEU A 592 -17.98 25.85 23.42
C LEU A 592 -17.43 24.50 22.91
N ASP A 593 -17.50 24.24 21.60
CA ASP A 593 -17.18 22.96 20.90
C ASP A 593 -17.63 21.71 21.69
N PRO A 594 -18.93 21.56 22.01
CA PRO A 594 -19.40 20.54 22.94
C PRO A 594 -19.44 19.12 22.37
N PHE A 595 -19.10 18.89 21.10
CA PHE A 595 -19.24 17.57 20.46
C PHE A 595 -17.88 16.98 20.13
N GLN A 596 -17.64 15.74 20.55
CA GLN A 596 -16.38 15.02 20.36
C GLN A 596 -16.58 13.78 19.50
N VAL A 597 -15.56 13.47 18.70
CA VAL A 597 -15.50 12.29 17.83
C VAL A 597 -14.24 11.49 18.17
N SER A 598 -14.35 10.16 18.19
CA SER A 598 -13.26 9.24 18.59
C SER A 598 -12.89 8.22 17.49
N PHE A 599 -13.10 8.61 16.23
CA PHE A 599 -12.83 7.78 15.06
C PHE A 599 -12.01 8.53 14.01
N GLN A 600 -11.31 7.80 13.14
CA GLN A 600 -10.47 8.35 12.08
C GLN A 600 -11.24 8.60 10.78
N SER A 601 -10.87 9.67 10.08
CA SER A 601 -11.37 9.99 8.74
C SER A 601 -10.28 10.70 7.93
N GLN A 602 -10.43 10.78 6.62
CA GLN A 602 -9.45 11.46 5.78
C GLN A 602 -9.45 12.96 6.05
N THR A 603 -8.24 13.55 6.07
CA THR A 603 -8.06 15.00 6.09
C THR A 603 -7.93 15.50 4.66
N ILE A 604 -8.89 16.31 4.23
CA ILE A 604 -8.91 16.90 2.89
C ILE A 604 -8.69 18.41 3.02
N THR A 605 -7.69 18.95 2.33
CA THR A 605 -7.41 20.40 2.29
C THR A 605 -7.66 20.96 0.90
N ASN A 606 -8.05 22.23 0.80
CA ASN A 606 -8.10 22.94 -0.46
C ASN A 606 -6.68 23.35 -0.92
N SER A 607 -6.58 23.93 -2.12
CA SER A 607 -5.33 24.43 -2.71
C SER A 607 -4.59 25.49 -1.88
N GLN A 608 -5.26 26.11 -0.90
CA GLN A 608 -4.72 27.12 0.00
C GLN A 608 -4.29 26.52 1.35
N GLY A 609 -4.37 25.19 1.52
CA GLY A 609 -4.04 24.50 2.78
C GLY A 609 -5.14 24.56 3.85
N VAL A 610 -6.34 25.05 3.53
CA VAL A 610 -7.47 25.09 4.47
C VAL A 610 -8.14 23.72 4.50
N GLN A 611 -8.32 23.17 5.71
CA GLN A 611 -9.04 21.91 5.90
C GLN A 611 -10.52 22.05 5.51
N LEU A 612 -10.96 21.21 4.56
CA LEU A 612 -12.35 21.06 4.13
C LEU A 612 -13.07 19.98 4.95
N TYR A 613 -12.39 18.87 5.23
CA TYR A 613 -12.89 17.74 6.02
C TYR A 613 -11.80 17.17 6.93
N PRO A 614 -12.15 16.63 8.12
CA PRO A 614 -13.48 16.64 8.71
C PRO A 614 -13.92 18.06 9.14
N LYS A 615 -15.24 18.30 9.17
CA LYS A 615 -15.83 19.61 9.44
C LYS A 615 -17.04 19.52 10.37
N LYS A 616 -17.06 20.36 11.41
CA LYS A 616 -18.16 20.52 12.36
C LYS A 616 -18.94 21.79 12.04
N THR A 617 -20.26 21.68 11.93
CA THR A 617 -21.16 22.84 11.80
C THR A 617 -22.22 22.80 12.90
N TYR A 618 -22.19 23.78 13.81
CA TYR A 618 -23.15 23.89 14.92
C TYR A 618 -24.35 24.75 14.56
N SER A 619 -25.51 24.42 15.15
CA SER A 619 -26.71 25.26 15.11
C SER A 619 -27.49 25.16 16.42
N VAL A 620 -28.31 26.18 16.69
CA VAL A 620 -29.20 26.23 17.85
C VAL A 620 -30.60 25.84 17.40
N GLY A 621 -31.19 24.84 18.05
CA GLY A 621 -32.52 24.31 17.79
C GLY A 621 -33.59 24.99 18.63
N THR A 622 -34.44 24.20 19.29
CA THR A 622 -35.49 24.73 20.17
C THR A 622 -34.90 25.39 21.42
N THR A 623 -35.43 26.56 21.78
CA THR A 623 -35.04 27.33 22.98
C THR A 623 -36.26 27.55 23.87
N ASN A 624 -36.10 27.43 25.19
CA ASN A 624 -37.16 27.69 26.16
C ASN A 624 -36.63 28.42 27.39
N ASP A 625 -36.81 29.74 27.41
CA ASP A 625 -36.36 30.59 28.51
C ASP A 625 -37.04 30.31 29.85
N ALA A 626 -38.22 29.69 29.87
CA ALA A 626 -38.92 29.36 31.12
C ALA A 626 -38.31 28.15 31.83
N THR A 627 -37.89 27.13 31.07
CA THR A 627 -37.25 25.92 31.62
C THR A 627 -35.73 26.00 31.61
N GLY A 628 -35.14 26.95 30.87
CA GLY A 628 -33.70 27.07 30.68
C GLY A 628 -33.15 26.09 29.65
N GLU A 629 -33.99 25.47 28.83
CA GLU A 629 -33.56 24.44 27.89
C GLU A 629 -33.14 25.03 26.55
N VAL A 630 -31.97 24.63 26.06
CA VAL A 630 -31.48 24.91 24.71
C VAL A 630 -31.08 23.60 24.02
N GLU A 631 -31.62 23.37 22.82
CA GLU A 631 -31.18 22.27 21.96
C GLU A 631 -30.00 22.73 21.11
N VAL A 632 -28.88 22.00 21.18
CA VAL A 632 -27.71 22.18 20.34
C VAL A 632 -27.67 21.08 19.29
N LYS A 633 -27.54 21.43 18.02
CA LYS A 633 -27.44 20.48 16.90
C LYS A 633 -26.07 20.57 16.24
N ILE A 634 -25.53 19.43 15.82
CA ILE A 634 -24.28 19.33 15.09
C ILE A 634 -24.50 18.63 13.76
N SER A 635 -23.85 19.11 12.71
CA SER A 635 -23.61 18.41 11.46
C SER A 635 -22.11 18.16 11.31
N TYR A 636 -21.71 16.89 11.32
CA TYR A 636 -20.32 16.46 11.19
C TYR A 636 -20.11 15.83 9.80
N GLU A 637 -19.33 16.50 8.97
CA GLU A 637 -19.02 16.08 7.59
C GLU A 637 -17.62 15.46 7.54
N TYR A 638 -17.48 14.26 6.97
CA TYR A 638 -16.21 13.52 6.92
C TYR A 638 -16.11 12.61 5.68
N VAL A 639 -14.88 12.25 5.32
CA VAL A 639 -14.60 11.33 4.21
C VAL A 639 -14.05 10.00 4.77
N PRO A 640 -14.68 8.85 4.45
CA PRO A 640 -14.24 7.54 4.93
C PRO A 640 -12.80 7.20 4.53
N MET A 641 -12.05 6.53 5.39
CA MET A 641 -10.64 6.15 5.16
C MET A 641 -10.45 5.27 3.92
N GLY A 642 -11.32 4.28 3.71
CA GLY A 642 -11.24 3.33 2.60
C GLY A 642 -11.81 3.81 1.26
N VAL A 643 -12.23 5.07 1.14
CA VAL A 643 -12.90 5.61 -0.06
C VAL A 643 -12.00 6.65 -0.74
N THR A 644 -11.82 6.56 -2.07
CA THR A 644 -11.08 7.61 -2.79
C THR A 644 -11.91 8.89 -2.91
N TYR A 645 -11.40 10.01 -2.41
CA TYR A 645 -12.03 11.31 -2.56
C TYR A 645 -11.98 11.75 -4.03
N THR A 646 -13.15 11.79 -4.69
CA THR A 646 -13.27 12.23 -6.08
C THR A 646 -14.13 13.49 -6.23
N ASN A 647 -15.13 13.69 -5.36
CA ASN A 647 -16.00 14.87 -5.28
C ASN A 647 -16.85 14.86 -3.98
N SER A 648 -17.90 15.71 -3.91
CA SER A 648 -18.80 15.82 -2.75
C SER A 648 -19.62 14.55 -2.43
N SER A 649 -19.78 13.61 -3.37
CA SER A 649 -20.52 12.37 -3.13
C SER A 649 -19.80 11.39 -2.19
N SER A 650 -18.48 11.55 -2.01
CA SER A 650 -17.67 10.77 -1.07
C SER A 650 -17.82 11.23 0.39
N VAL A 651 -18.47 12.37 0.62
CA VAL A 651 -18.62 12.99 1.95
C VAL A 651 -19.83 12.38 2.65
N LYS A 652 -19.61 11.88 3.87
CA LYS A 652 -20.67 11.44 4.78
C LYS A 652 -20.99 12.55 5.76
N THR A 653 -22.27 12.65 6.13
CA THR A 653 -22.76 13.63 7.10
C THR A 653 -23.44 12.89 8.24
N TYR A 654 -23.01 13.15 9.47
CA TYR A 654 -23.67 12.69 10.68
C TYR A 654 -24.31 13.87 11.41
N THR A 655 -25.58 13.72 11.79
CA THR A 655 -26.29 14.75 12.55
C THR A 655 -26.74 14.21 13.89
N SER A 656 -26.59 15.02 14.93
CA SER A 656 -27.05 14.71 16.28
C SER A 656 -27.49 15.99 16.98
N SER A 657 -28.35 15.87 17.98
CA SER A 657 -28.63 16.96 18.90
C SER A 657 -28.49 16.52 20.36
N THR A 658 -28.24 17.49 21.23
CA THR A 658 -28.31 17.34 22.68
C THR A 658 -29.03 18.54 23.28
N LYS A 659 -29.63 18.36 24.45
CA LYS A 659 -30.25 19.45 25.20
C LYS A 659 -29.39 19.80 26.40
N TYR A 660 -29.12 21.10 26.58
CA TYR A 660 -28.48 21.64 27.76
C TYR A 660 -29.47 22.48 28.56
N THR A 661 -29.33 22.45 29.88
CA THR A 661 -30.02 23.38 30.78
C THR A 661 -29.06 24.51 31.14
N VAL A 662 -29.48 25.72 30.85
CA VAL A 662 -28.79 26.99 31.11
C VAL A 662 -29.71 27.89 31.95
N PHE A 663 -29.35 29.17 32.13
CA PHE A 663 -30.10 30.11 32.95
C PHE A 663 -31.56 30.26 32.51
N LYS A 664 -32.51 30.01 33.44
CA LYS A 664 -33.95 30.15 33.20
C LYS A 664 -34.50 31.44 33.80
N THR A 665 -35.62 31.92 33.26
CA THR A 665 -36.25 33.18 33.70
C THR A 665 -36.73 33.17 35.15
N THR A 666 -36.97 32.01 35.74
CA THR A 666 -37.31 31.89 37.17
C THR A 666 -36.08 31.93 38.10
N ASP A 667 -34.88 31.80 37.56
CA ASP A 667 -33.66 31.86 38.37
C ASP A 667 -33.44 33.29 38.87
N THR A 668 -32.94 33.41 40.09
CA THR A 668 -32.58 34.70 40.66
C THR A 668 -31.25 35.15 40.06
N ALA A 669 -31.29 36.14 39.18
CA ALA A 669 -30.10 36.76 38.62
C ALA A 669 -29.30 37.49 39.70
N THR A 670 -27.99 37.31 39.73
CA THR A 670 -27.07 38.00 40.66
C THR A 670 -25.69 38.08 40.03
N PHE A 671 -25.02 39.22 40.10
CA PHE A 671 -23.62 39.36 39.68
C PHE A 671 -22.79 39.84 40.86
N LYS A 672 -21.68 39.15 41.14
CA LYS A 672 -20.80 39.44 42.27
C LYS A 672 -19.36 39.50 41.78
N PHE A 673 -18.67 40.56 42.18
CA PHE A 673 -17.22 40.59 42.06
C PHE A 673 -16.57 39.75 43.15
N VAL A 674 -15.34 39.31 42.92
CA VAL A 674 -14.54 38.57 43.91
C VAL A 674 -14.35 39.43 45.18
N GLY A 675 -14.55 38.81 46.34
CA GLY A 675 -14.57 39.50 47.64
C GLY A 675 -15.95 39.99 48.08
N GLN A 676 -16.94 40.05 47.17
CA GLN A 676 -18.35 40.20 47.56
C GLN A 676 -18.92 38.83 47.91
N THR A 677 -19.41 38.67 49.15
CA THR A 677 -20.14 37.48 49.59
C THR A 677 -21.63 37.56 49.25
N ALA A 678 -22.34 36.42 49.31
CA ALA A 678 -23.79 36.33 49.06
C ALA A 678 -24.63 37.36 49.85
N SER A 679 -24.22 37.74 51.06
CA SER A 679 -24.91 38.68 51.94
C SER A 679 -24.40 40.13 51.89
N SER A 680 -23.30 40.42 51.19
CA SER A 680 -22.68 41.77 51.17
C SER A 680 -22.89 42.50 49.84
N SER A 681 -23.15 43.81 49.94
CA SER A 681 -23.24 44.76 48.81
C SER A 681 -22.06 45.73 48.81
N SER A 682 -20.93 45.36 49.42
CA SER A 682 -19.80 46.28 49.56
C SER A 682 -19.28 46.71 48.18
N THR A 683 -19.27 48.02 47.95
CA THR A 683 -18.69 48.64 46.76
C THR A 683 -17.18 48.84 46.90
N ARG A 684 -16.60 48.59 48.09
CA ARG A 684 -15.17 48.68 48.36
C ARG A 684 -14.65 47.39 49.00
N ILE A 685 -13.64 46.77 48.40
CA ILE A 685 -13.08 45.49 48.82
C ILE A 685 -11.60 45.66 49.14
N ASP A 686 -11.22 45.27 50.36
CA ASP A 686 -9.82 45.24 50.78
C ASP A 686 -9.15 43.96 50.26
N VAL A 687 -8.18 44.13 49.35
CA VAL A 687 -7.50 42.98 48.74
C VAL A 687 -6.63 42.20 49.73
N THR A 688 -6.20 42.83 50.85
CA THR A 688 -5.39 42.15 51.87
C THR A 688 -6.18 41.05 52.60
N THR A 689 -7.50 41.20 52.65
CA THR A 689 -8.43 40.26 53.31
C THR A 689 -9.14 39.31 52.35
N THR A 690 -8.90 39.43 51.04
CA THR A 690 -9.54 38.62 49.99
C THR A 690 -8.56 37.60 49.40
N PRO A 691 -8.58 36.31 49.82
CA PRO A 691 -7.56 35.33 49.46
C PRO A 691 -7.32 35.17 47.96
N GLN A 692 -8.39 35.22 47.16
CA GLN A 692 -8.34 35.07 45.70
C GLN A 692 -7.63 36.23 44.99
N LEU A 693 -7.52 37.40 45.65
CA LEU A 693 -6.93 38.62 45.09
C LEU A 693 -5.62 39.04 45.77
N LYS A 694 -5.12 38.26 46.74
CA LYS A 694 -3.83 38.53 47.40
C LYS A 694 -2.67 38.61 46.43
N ASN A 695 -2.76 37.90 45.31
CA ASN A 695 -1.77 37.89 44.24
C ASN A 695 -1.56 39.29 43.62
N LEU A 696 -2.58 40.16 43.71
CA LEU A 696 -2.50 41.56 43.26
C LEU A 696 -1.58 42.42 44.15
N LEU A 697 -1.25 41.96 45.36
CA LEU A 697 -0.32 42.62 46.29
C LEU A 697 1.12 42.18 46.08
N SER A 698 1.34 40.91 45.76
CA SER A 698 2.67 40.30 45.63
C SER A 698 3.44 40.70 44.36
N ALA A 699 2.78 41.37 43.40
CA ALA A 699 3.37 41.65 42.10
C ALA A 699 4.12 43.00 42.01
N ASN A 700 4.17 43.84 43.06
CA ASN A 700 4.67 45.22 42.96
C ASN A 700 4.08 45.97 41.74
N THR A 701 2.84 45.67 41.37
CA THR A 701 2.14 46.31 40.26
C THR A 701 1.26 47.42 40.78
N LEU A 702 1.39 48.61 40.20
CA LEU A 702 0.47 49.72 40.47
C LEU A 702 -0.92 49.44 39.87
N PRO A 703 -2.00 49.97 40.47
CA PRO A 703 -3.35 49.87 39.92
C PRO A 703 -3.48 50.22 38.42
N SER A 704 -2.70 51.16 37.89
CA SER A 704 -2.71 51.55 36.47
C SER A 704 -2.26 50.47 35.49
N SER A 705 -1.54 49.44 35.95
CA SER A 705 -1.19 48.29 35.10
C SER A 705 -2.41 47.56 34.52
N PHE A 706 -3.55 47.65 35.21
CA PHE A 706 -4.81 47.04 34.77
C PHE A 706 -5.60 47.92 33.78
N ASP A 707 -5.16 49.15 33.50
CA ASP A 707 -5.85 50.01 32.52
C ASP A 707 -5.75 49.45 31.09
N SER A 708 -4.73 48.63 30.81
CA SER A 708 -4.57 47.88 29.57
C SER A 708 -5.77 46.99 29.23
N LEU A 709 -6.51 46.53 30.24
CA LEU A 709 -7.73 45.73 30.06
C LEU A 709 -8.85 46.51 29.36
N ASN A 710 -8.83 47.85 29.39
CA ASN A 710 -9.79 48.70 28.67
C ASN A 710 -9.62 48.67 27.15
N SER A 711 -8.45 48.25 26.66
CA SER A 711 -8.09 48.23 25.23
C SER A 711 -7.99 46.81 24.67
N SER A 712 -8.43 45.79 25.41
CA SER A 712 -8.42 44.40 24.97
C SER A 712 -9.44 44.16 23.85
N ASN A 713 -9.00 43.55 22.75
CA ASN A 713 -9.87 43.12 21.64
C ASN A 713 -10.45 41.71 21.83
N ASN A 714 -10.29 41.13 23.03
CA ASN A 714 -10.75 39.78 23.33
C ASN A 714 -12.29 39.75 23.48
N SER A 715 -12.98 39.21 22.48
CA SER A 715 -14.44 39.08 22.43
C SER A 715 -15.06 38.21 23.53
N THR A 716 -14.24 37.46 24.28
CA THR A 716 -14.70 36.61 25.40
C THR A 716 -14.61 37.28 26.76
N ASN A 717 -13.94 38.44 26.87
CA ASN A 717 -13.65 39.12 28.14
C ASN A 717 -13.02 38.23 29.23
N SER A 718 -12.37 37.14 28.85
CA SER A 718 -11.83 36.15 29.79
C SER A 718 -10.80 36.72 30.77
N SER A 719 -10.14 37.84 30.45
CA SER A 719 -9.24 38.57 31.34
C SER A 719 -9.91 39.13 32.59
N PHE A 720 -11.24 39.29 32.58
CA PHE A 720 -12.02 39.76 33.72
C PHE A 720 -12.53 38.65 34.64
N LEU A 721 -12.37 37.37 34.25
CA LEU A 721 -12.83 36.21 35.04
C LEU A 721 -12.27 36.21 36.46
N GLN A 722 -11.00 36.61 36.64
CA GLN A 722 -10.35 36.67 37.95
C GLN A 722 -11.01 37.66 38.94
N PHE A 723 -11.81 38.60 38.43
CA PHE A 723 -12.53 39.58 39.24
C PHE A 723 -14.01 39.23 39.44
N VAL A 724 -14.51 38.17 38.79
CA VAL A 724 -15.90 37.71 38.91
C VAL A 724 -15.97 36.50 39.82
N ASN A 725 -16.86 36.54 40.82
CA ASN A 725 -17.14 35.39 41.65
C ASN A 725 -18.12 34.48 40.91
N THR A 726 -17.59 33.54 40.12
CA THR A 726 -18.38 32.64 39.27
C THR A 726 -19.24 31.65 40.06
N SER A 727 -18.89 31.34 41.32
CA SER A 727 -19.71 30.50 42.20
C SER A 727 -20.99 31.17 42.70
N ASP A 728 -20.97 32.50 42.89
CA ASP A 728 -22.10 33.26 43.42
C ASP A 728 -22.80 34.13 42.37
N SER A 729 -22.27 34.17 41.14
CA SER A 729 -22.87 34.93 40.02
C SER A 729 -23.74 34.02 39.15
N LYS A 730 -24.93 34.49 38.78
CA LYS A 730 -25.91 33.80 37.94
C LYS A 730 -26.63 34.76 36.99
N GLY A 731 -26.82 34.33 35.74
CA GLY A 731 -27.60 35.03 34.71
C GLY A 731 -26.87 36.15 33.97
N TYR A 732 -25.58 36.36 34.22
CA TYR A 732 -24.77 37.40 33.56
C TYR A 732 -23.52 36.78 32.90
N PRO A 733 -23.58 36.45 31.59
CA PRO A 733 -22.45 35.92 30.85
C PRO A 733 -21.38 36.99 30.58
N ILE A 734 -20.12 36.71 30.90
CA ILE A 734 -18.99 37.66 30.89
C ILE A 734 -18.65 38.09 29.46
N SER A 735 -18.67 37.17 28.49
CA SER A 735 -18.46 37.46 27.07
C SER A 735 -19.47 38.45 26.45
N LYS A 736 -20.61 38.71 27.11
CA LYS A 736 -21.61 39.67 26.61
C LYS A 736 -21.59 41.01 27.36
N MET A 737 -20.77 41.15 28.39
CA MET A 737 -20.64 42.37 29.19
C MET A 737 -19.59 43.32 28.61
N ASN A 738 -19.73 44.61 28.89
CA ASN A 738 -18.72 45.61 28.64
C ASN A 738 -18.03 45.96 29.96
N PHE A 739 -16.73 45.72 30.05
CA PHE A 739 -15.94 46.04 31.24
C PHE A 739 -15.16 47.34 31.04
N ARG A 740 -15.01 48.10 32.12
CA ARG A 740 -14.15 49.28 32.21
C ARG A 740 -13.42 49.30 33.53
N VAL A 741 -12.12 49.56 33.47
CA VAL A 741 -11.20 49.70 34.59
C VAL A 741 -10.81 51.16 34.75
N SER A 742 -10.65 51.61 35.99
CA SER A 742 -10.05 52.90 36.33
C SER A 742 -9.15 52.77 37.55
N SER A 743 -7.96 53.33 37.48
CA SER A 743 -6.89 53.19 38.47
C SER A 743 -6.62 54.49 39.26
N ASN A 744 -6.05 54.36 40.46
CA ASN A 744 -5.51 55.48 41.25
C ASN A 744 -4.25 55.03 42.02
N ASP A 745 -3.08 55.28 41.42
CA ASP A 745 -1.77 54.86 41.93
C ASP A 745 -1.29 55.64 43.16
N THR A 746 -1.82 56.84 43.39
CA THR A 746 -1.50 57.65 44.57
C THR A 746 -2.13 57.05 45.83
N ASN A 747 -3.38 56.58 45.70
CA ASN A 747 -4.13 56.00 46.82
C ASN A 747 -4.06 54.47 46.88
N GLY A 748 -3.61 53.80 45.81
CA GLY A 748 -3.56 52.34 45.73
C GLY A 748 -4.95 51.73 45.55
N GLU A 749 -5.73 52.25 44.58
CA GLU A 749 -7.12 51.81 44.32
C GLU A 749 -7.36 51.42 42.86
N LEU A 750 -8.18 50.39 42.63
CA LEU A 750 -8.60 49.89 41.32
C LEU A 750 -10.12 49.73 41.25
N THR A 751 -10.80 50.46 40.38
CA THR A 751 -12.27 50.35 40.20
C THR A 751 -12.61 49.64 38.90
N ILE A 752 -13.42 48.58 38.97
CA ILE A 752 -13.93 47.83 37.83
C ILE A 752 -15.44 48.06 37.71
N THR A 753 -15.88 48.46 36.53
CA THR A 753 -17.29 48.62 36.16
C THR A 753 -17.65 47.63 35.06
N ALA A 754 -18.69 46.83 35.26
CA ALA A 754 -19.18 45.84 34.31
C ALA A 754 -20.62 46.19 33.92
N THR A 755 -20.87 46.44 32.63
CA THR A 755 -22.19 46.78 32.09
C THR A 755 -22.70 45.65 31.21
N MET A 756 -23.83 45.05 31.59
CA MET A 756 -24.57 44.12 30.74
C MET A 756 -25.54 44.89 29.84
N PRO A 757 -25.44 44.77 28.49
CA PRO A 757 -26.43 45.32 27.57
C PRO A 757 -27.83 44.73 27.78
N SER A 758 -28.88 45.49 27.49
CA SER A 758 -30.29 45.06 27.70
C SER A 758 -30.65 43.75 27.00
N GLN A 759 -30.12 43.53 25.79
CA GLN A 759 -30.41 42.36 24.96
C GLN A 759 -29.90 41.02 25.54
N TYR A 760 -28.87 41.05 26.40
CA TYR A 760 -28.29 39.86 27.04
C TYR A 760 -28.60 39.82 28.55
N SER A 761 -29.34 40.81 29.04
CA SER A 761 -29.67 40.94 30.46
C SER A 761 -30.81 39.98 30.85
N PRO A 762 -30.71 39.31 32.00
CA PRO A 762 -31.77 38.44 32.50
C PRO A 762 -33.07 39.22 32.78
N ASN A 763 -32.98 40.54 32.98
CA ASN A 763 -34.12 41.41 33.27
C ASN A 763 -34.57 42.26 32.06
N GLY A 764 -33.97 42.08 30.88
CA GLY A 764 -34.32 42.84 29.66
C GLY A 764 -33.96 44.33 29.69
N SER A 765 -33.24 44.79 30.73
CA SER A 765 -32.75 46.15 30.89
C SER A 765 -31.23 46.16 31.11
N ALA A 766 -30.55 47.20 30.63
CA ALA A 766 -29.12 47.32 30.83
C ALA A 766 -28.80 47.44 32.33
N GLN A 767 -27.82 46.67 32.81
CA GLN A 767 -27.42 46.67 34.22
C GLN A 767 -25.94 46.93 34.37
N THR A 768 -25.57 47.75 35.34
CA THR A 768 -24.17 48.10 35.60
C THR A 768 -23.81 47.76 37.03
N PHE A 769 -22.68 47.08 37.19
CA PHE A 769 -22.11 46.67 38.46
C PHE A 769 -20.74 47.36 38.61
N SER A 770 -20.39 47.79 39.82
CA SER A 770 -19.08 48.43 40.06
C SER A 770 -18.52 48.02 41.41
N VAL A 771 -17.19 47.84 41.47
CA VAL A 771 -16.43 47.55 42.70
C VAL A 771 -15.11 48.31 42.67
N THR A 772 -14.69 48.81 43.83
CA THR A 772 -13.36 49.41 44.03
C THR A 772 -12.54 48.52 44.96
N TYR A 773 -11.42 48.00 44.47
CA TYR A 773 -10.41 47.32 45.25
C TYR A 773 -9.45 48.33 45.87
N THR A 774 -9.14 48.21 47.16
CA THR A 774 -8.33 49.15 47.94
C THR A 774 -7.13 48.47 48.60
N ASN A 775 -6.15 49.25 49.08
CA ASN A 775 -4.89 48.77 49.68
C ASN A 775 -3.94 48.06 48.70
N LEU A 776 -3.99 48.44 47.43
CA LEU A 776 -3.00 48.05 46.42
C LEU A 776 -1.72 48.92 46.55
N ASN A 777 -0.67 48.57 45.80
CA ASN A 777 0.61 49.29 45.85
C ASN A 777 0.48 50.77 45.44
N LYS A 778 1.27 51.64 46.10
CA LYS A 778 1.32 53.09 45.84
C LYS A 778 2.61 53.50 45.15
N SER A 779 2.58 54.55 44.35
CA SER A 779 3.77 55.08 43.65
C SER A 779 4.91 55.50 44.60
N SER A 780 4.59 55.90 45.84
CA SER A 780 5.56 56.26 46.89
C SER A 780 6.39 55.08 47.42
N ASN A 781 6.06 53.84 47.05
CA ASN A 781 6.72 52.64 47.60
C ASN A 781 8.02 52.27 46.85
N TYR A 782 8.46 53.04 45.83
CA TYR A 782 9.53 52.69 44.88
C TYR A 782 10.76 53.63 44.96
N GLY A 783 12.01 53.12 44.88
CA GLY A 783 13.29 53.88 44.84
C GLY A 783 14.54 53.08 44.40
N PHE A 784 15.59 53.70 43.82
CA PHE A 784 16.78 53.07 43.20
C PHE A 784 18.08 53.94 43.23
N ASN A 785 19.28 53.37 43.50
CA ASN A 785 20.62 53.99 43.36
C ASN A 785 21.76 53.00 42.98
N PHE A 786 22.91 53.50 42.49
CA PHE A 786 24.18 52.74 42.31
C PHE A 786 25.14 52.88 43.51
N LYS A 787 25.83 51.79 43.89
CA LYS A 787 26.85 51.74 44.95
C LYS A 787 28.24 52.11 44.42
N THR A 788 28.46 53.40 44.16
CA THR A 788 29.61 53.95 43.42
C THR A 788 30.99 53.82 44.11
N THR A 789 31.06 53.44 45.39
CA THR A 789 32.31 53.30 46.15
C THR A 789 32.83 51.87 46.27
N THR A 790 32.19 50.91 45.60
CA THR A 790 32.49 49.47 45.70
C THR A 790 33.64 49.05 44.77
N ASN A 791 34.64 48.33 45.30
CA ASN A 791 35.78 47.76 44.54
C ASN A 791 35.91 46.23 44.68
N THR A 792 34.89 45.57 45.23
CA THR A 792 34.82 44.13 45.45
C THR A 792 33.45 43.57 45.10
N ILE A 793 33.37 42.33 44.61
CA ILE A 793 32.12 41.56 44.47
C ILE A 793 32.23 40.35 45.37
N ASP A 794 31.29 40.19 46.31
CA ASP A 794 31.23 39.04 47.23
C ASP A 794 32.57 38.76 47.96
N GLY A 795 33.35 39.81 48.22
CA GLY A 795 34.67 39.75 48.88
C GLY A 795 35.88 39.66 47.94
N ASN A 796 35.68 39.41 46.64
CA ASN A 796 36.74 39.32 45.64
C ASN A 796 37.05 40.69 45.01
N ALA A 797 38.34 41.02 44.86
CA ALA A 797 38.78 42.28 44.25
C ALA A 797 38.54 42.26 42.74
N PHE A 798 38.12 43.39 42.16
CA PHE A 798 37.89 43.51 40.71
C PHE A 798 39.10 43.05 39.88
N SER A 799 40.33 43.32 40.33
CA SER A 799 41.59 42.95 39.66
C SER A 799 41.80 41.44 39.46
N THR A 800 40.97 40.60 40.08
CA THR A 800 41.02 39.14 39.96
C THR A 800 39.91 38.57 39.07
N MET A 801 39.04 39.42 38.54
CA MET A 801 37.84 39.05 37.78
C MET A 801 37.82 39.75 36.43
N LEU A 802 37.37 39.08 35.37
CA LEU A 802 37.02 39.76 34.12
C LEU A 802 35.71 40.55 34.29
N PRO A 803 35.54 41.71 33.64
CA PRO A 803 34.26 42.40 33.60
C PRO A 803 33.10 41.51 33.14
N SER A 804 33.34 40.60 32.20
CA SER A 804 32.34 39.69 31.64
C SER A 804 31.79 38.66 32.63
N VAL A 805 32.58 38.26 33.63
CA VAL A 805 32.16 37.29 34.65
C VAL A 805 31.23 37.88 35.70
N VAL A 806 31.13 39.22 35.77
CA VAL A 806 30.19 39.90 36.67
C VAL A 806 28.77 39.60 36.22
N THR A 807 28.04 38.83 37.01
CA THR A 807 26.65 38.46 36.71
C THR A 807 25.68 39.59 37.07
N GLU A 808 24.46 39.51 36.53
CA GLU A 808 23.36 40.39 36.97
C GLU A 808 23.10 40.26 38.47
N GLY A 809 23.22 39.05 39.02
CA GLY A 809 23.14 38.82 40.47
C GLY A 809 24.24 39.55 41.25
N ASN A 810 25.47 39.57 40.75
CA ASN A 810 26.55 40.35 41.37
C ASN A 810 26.24 41.86 41.32
N ILE A 811 25.68 42.33 40.19
CA ILE A 811 25.25 43.73 40.05
C ILE A 811 24.16 44.05 41.08
N ILE A 812 23.10 43.24 41.13
CA ILE A 812 21.95 43.38 42.04
C ILE A 812 22.38 43.38 43.51
N ASN A 813 23.25 42.46 43.90
CA ASN A 813 23.62 42.26 45.30
C ASN A 813 24.69 43.25 45.77
N ASN A 814 25.67 43.57 44.91
CA ASN A 814 26.88 44.28 45.31
C ASN A 814 27.01 45.70 44.73
N LEU A 815 26.37 45.99 43.59
CA LEU A 815 26.63 47.24 42.83
C LEU A 815 25.45 48.22 42.77
N ILE A 816 24.23 47.80 43.14
CA ILE A 816 23.03 48.67 43.21
C ILE A 816 22.26 48.50 44.54
N GLU A 817 21.34 49.42 44.82
CA GLU A 817 20.36 49.37 45.92
C GLU A 817 18.98 49.83 45.44
N TYR A 818 17.90 49.13 45.82
CA TYR A 818 16.54 49.46 45.38
C TYR A 818 15.45 48.97 46.35
N THR A 819 14.29 49.63 46.33
CA THR A 819 13.09 49.32 47.13
C THR A 819 11.83 49.44 46.28
N GLY A 820 10.85 48.55 46.48
CA GLY A 820 9.58 48.55 45.73
C GLY A 820 9.65 47.90 44.34
N PHE A 821 10.84 47.65 43.83
CA PHE A 821 11.09 46.88 42.60
C PHE A 821 11.48 45.44 42.95
N ASN A 822 11.14 44.48 42.09
CA ASN A 822 11.83 43.19 42.04
C ASN A 822 13.08 43.31 41.18
N SER A 823 14.04 42.40 41.39
CA SER A 823 15.24 42.27 40.55
C SER A 823 14.94 42.11 39.05
N ASN A 824 13.73 41.64 38.72
CA ASN A 824 13.29 41.39 37.35
C ASN A 824 12.56 42.59 36.71
N ASP A 825 12.32 43.67 37.47
CA ASP A 825 11.52 44.81 37.03
C ASP A 825 12.33 45.77 36.14
N PHE A 826 13.65 45.63 36.18
CA PHE A 826 14.58 46.38 35.37
C PHE A 826 15.48 45.43 34.59
N THR A 827 15.77 45.81 33.35
CA THR A 827 16.74 45.14 32.51
C THR A 827 18.11 45.68 32.84
N ILE A 828 19.04 44.79 33.16
CA ILE A 828 20.43 45.15 33.40
C ILE A 828 21.18 44.98 32.10
N THR A 829 21.50 46.09 31.45
CA THR A 829 22.45 46.10 30.35
C THR A 829 23.83 46.27 30.93
N LYS A 830 24.57 45.17 31.08
CA LYS A 830 26.00 45.20 31.38
C LYS A 830 26.77 45.26 30.07
N THR A 831 27.67 46.23 29.93
CA THR A 831 28.66 46.28 28.85
C THR A 831 30.02 46.04 29.49
N ALA A 832 30.42 44.78 29.48
CA ALA A 832 31.75 44.34 29.87
C ALA A 832 32.73 44.66 28.74
N ASN A 833 33.77 45.44 29.05
CA ASN A 833 34.90 45.63 28.17
C ASN A 833 36.09 44.89 28.76
N ASP A 834 36.19 43.60 28.46
CA ASP A 834 37.28 42.75 28.91
C ASP A 834 38.63 43.18 28.31
N ALA A 835 38.68 43.94 27.22
CA ALA A 835 39.95 44.47 26.72
C ALA A 835 40.51 45.59 27.61
N GLU A 836 39.64 46.41 28.20
CA GLU A 836 40.02 47.57 29.01
C GLU A 836 39.83 47.36 30.53
N GLY A 837 39.23 46.25 30.97
CA GLY A 837 38.98 45.99 32.39
C GLY A 837 37.90 46.89 33.00
N THR A 838 36.88 47.24 32.22
CA THR A 838 35.77 48.12 32.64
C THR A 838 34.40 47.46 32.47
N LEU A 839 33.46 47.78 33.36
CA LEU A 839 32.08 47.31 33.32
C LEU A 839 31.13 48.49 33.39
N VAL A 840 30.47 48.80 32.27
CA VAL A 840 29.34 49.75 32.27
C VAL A 840 28.09 48.99 32.67
N VAL A 841 27.37 49.49 33.67
CA VAL A 841 26.09 48.94 34.09
C VAL A 841 25.01 49.99 33.83
N SER A 842 24.13 49.69 32.89
CA SER A 842 22.92 50.46 32.60
C SER A 842 21.71 49.67 33.06
N ILE A 843 20.86 50.28 33.87
CA ILE A 843 19.62 49.71 34.37
C ILE A 843 18.47 50.43 33.67
N GLU A 844 17.70 49.69 32.85
CA GLU A 844 16.49 50.19 32.18
C GLU A 844 15.27 49.60 32.89
N LEU A 845 14.50 50.44 33.57
CA LEU A 845 13.22 50.06 34.15
C LEU A 845 12.22 49.75 33.02
N ASN A 846 11.45 48.68 33.15
CA ASN A 846 10.49 48.29 32.12
C ASN A 846 9.53 49.46 31.78
N ARG A 847 9.37 49.78 30.49
CA ARG A 847 8.50 50.87 30.04
C ARG A 847 7.00 50.62 30.33
N ASN A 848 6.64 49.40 30.72
CA ASN A 848 5.30 49.04 31.20
C ASN A 848 4.99 49.62 32.59
N TYR A 849 5.99 50.09 33.34
CA TYR A 849 5.74 50.81 34.59
C TYR A 849 5.17 52.21 34.29
N ALA A 850 4.21 52.63 35.12
CA ALA A 850 3.57 53.93 34.99
C ALA A 850 4.60 55.08 34.99
N SER A 851 4.34 56.14 34.22
CA SER A 851 5.25 57.29 34.08
C SER A 851 5.59 57.99 35.39
N GLN A 852 4.73 57.85 36.38
CA GLN A 852 4.92 58.35 37.74
C GLN A 852 6.06 57.63 38.49
N VAL A 853 6.41 56.39 38.11
CA VAL A 853 7.56 55.64 38.66
C VAL A 853 8.85 55.98 37.90
N GLY A 854 8.79 56.03 36.56
CA GLY A 854 9.97 56.27 35.71
C GLY A 854 10.43 57.72 35.57
N ASN A 855 9.57 58.70 35.92
CA ASN A 855 9.86 60.14 35.88
C ASN A 855 9.76 60.82 37.26
N GLY A 856 9.57 60.05 38.34
CA GLY A 856 9.43 60.56 39.72
C GLY A 856 10.74 60.59 40.51
N ASN A 857 10.67 60.95 41.80
CA ASN A 857 11.80 61.01 42.75
C ASN A 857 12.43 59.62 43.09
N SER A 858 12.21 58.60 42.26
CA SER A 858 12.58 57.20 42.50
C SER A 858 13.94 56.79 41.90
N GLY A 859 14.72 57.74 41.36
CA GLY A 859 16.12 57.52 40.95
C GLY A 859 16.35 57.12 39.48
N PHE A 860 15.30 56.86 38.70
CA PHE A 860 15.38 56.63 37.25
C PHE A 860 15.09 57.92 36.48
N THR A 861 15.93 58.27 35.50
CA THR A 861 15.69 59.41 34.59
C THR A 861 15.29 58.86 33.24
N ASN A 862 14.07 59.16 32.77
CA ASN A 862 13.53 58.57 31.53
C ASN A 862 13.64 57.03 31.54
N TYR A 863 13.28 56.39 32.66
CA TYR A 863 13.35 54.93 32.85
C TYR A 863 14.75 54.31 32.74
N THR A 864 15.82 55.12 32.72
CA THR A 864 17.20 54.63 32.60
C THR A 864 18.09 55.24 33.66
N ALA A 865 19.08 54.46 34.11
CA ALA A 865 20.18 54.90 34.97
C ALA A 865 21.45 54.14 34.56
N SER A 866 22.61 54.80 34.48
CA SER A 866 23.86 54.13 34.04
C SER A 866 25.07 54.58 34.85
N TYR A 867 26.00 53.67 35.10
CA TYR A 867 27.26 53.92 35.79
C TYR A 867 28.40 53.03 35.26
N THR A 868 29.64 53.53 35.25
CA THR A 868 30.83 52.78 34.80
C THR A 868 31.71 52.40 35.98
N PHE A 869 31.87 51.09 36.22
CA PHE A 869 32.78 50.53 37.21
C PHE A 869 34.13 50.18 36.53
N THR A 870 35.26 50.49 37.19
CA THR A 870 36.62 50.33 36.63
C THR A 870 37.52 49.54 37.59
N GLY A 871 38.55 48.85 37.04
CA GLY A 871 39.57 48.14 37.84
C GLY A 871 39.56 46.60 37.73
N PHE A 872 38.93 46.03 36.71
CA PHE A 872 38.86 44.58 36.47
C PHE A 872 40.07 44.05 35.66
N MET A 873 40.27 42.72 35.65
CA MET A 873 41.26 42.01 34.81
C MET A 873 40.91 42.13 33.32
N ASN A 874 41.91 42.09 32.41
CA ASN A 874 41.66 42.11 30.96
C ASN A 874 41.84 40.75 30.24
N SER A 875 41.38 40.65 28.99
CA SER A 875 41.38 39.40 28.19
C SER A 875 42.77 38.81 27.96
N ASP A 876 43.78 39.64 27.74
CA ASP A 876 45.17 39.19 27.54
C ASP A 876 45.71 38.55 28.83
N GLN A 877 45.42 39.16 29.97
CA GLN A 877 45.77 38.63 31.29
C GLN A 877 45.04 37.31 31.61
N PHE A 878 43.80 37.14 31.12
CA PHE A 878 43.04 35.90 31.31
C PHE A 878 43.58 34.75 30.45
N ASN A 879 43.78 34.99 29.14
CA ASN A 879 44.20 33.95 28.20
C ASN A 879 45.61 33.44 28.47
N GLN A 880 46.53 34.32 28.92
CA GLN A 880 47.86 33.90 29.36
C GLN A 880 47.81 32.93 30.54
N ARG A 881 46.80 33.04 31.41
CA ARG A 881 46.71 32.26 32.64
C ARG A 881 46.04 30.90 32.43
N PHE A 882 44.91 30.83 31.73
CA PHE A 882 44.01 29.66 31.85
C PHE A 882 43.78 28.83 30.58
N ASN A 883 44.29 29.22 29.41
CA ASN A 883 43.96 28.52 28.15
C ASN A 883 44.68 27.15 28.01
N VAL A 884 43.97 26.14 27.50
CA VAL A 884 44.54 24.83 27.10
C VAL A 884 44.11 24.55 25.67
N SER A 885 45.07 24.48 24.74
CA SER A 885 44.78 24.18 23.33
C SER A 885 45.03 22.70 23.05
N PHE A 886 44.09 22.03 22.38
CA PHE A 886 44.22 20.64 21.95
C PHE A 886 44.69 20.54 20.50
N VAL A 887 45.39 19.46 20.18
CA VAL A 887 45.75 19.10 18.81
C VAL A 887 44.48 18.86 18.00
N SER A 888 44.39 19.44 16.80
CA SER A 888 43.26 19.25 15.88
C SER A 888 43.04 17.77 15.51
N ASP A 889 41.78 17.34 15.38
CA ASP A 889 41.38 15.99 14.94
C ASP A 889 41.96 15.61 13.57
N THR A 890 42.32 16.60 12.75
CA THR A 890 42.94 16.41 11.43
C THR A 890 44.47 16.40 11.46
N SER A 891 45.09 16.60 12.64
CA SER A 891 46.55 16.72 12.76
C SER A 891 47.27 15.40 12.46
N GLU A 892 48.40 15.52 11.76
CA GLU A 892 49.30 14.40 11.44
C GLU A 892 49.89 13.75 12.70
N LYS A 893 49.99 14.49 13.81
CA LYS A 893 50.42 13.96 15.11
C LYS A 893 49.55 12.80 15.61
N LEU A 894 48.29 12.73 15.17
CA LEU A 894 47.33 11.71 15.59
C LEU A 894 47.32 10.48 14.68
N LEU A 895 48.11 10.46 13.60
CA LEU A 895 48.07 9.40 12.60
C LEU A 895 48.41 8.02 13.18
N ALA A 896 49.49 7.93 13.96
CA ALA A 896 49.91 6.67 14.59
C ALA A 896 48.88 6.17 15.62
N LEU A 897 48.22 7.10 16.33
CA LEU A 897 47.17 6.78 17.31
C LEU A 897 45.90 6.24 16.62
N LYS A 898 45.50 6.84 15.50
CA LYS A 898 44.28 6.48 14.77
C LYS A 898 44.39 5.20 13.92
N GLN A 899 45.60 4.67 13.75
CA GLN A 899 45.84 3.34 13.17
C GLN A 899 45.51 2.17 14.12
N MET A 900 45.17 2.45 15.38
CA MET A 900 44.77 1.44 16.35
C MET A 900 43.25 1.44 16.54
N GLN A 901 42.68 0.28 16.90
CA GLN A 901 41.28 0.21 17.30
C GLN A 901 41.07 0.93 18.63
N VAL A 902 39.97 1.68 18.75
CA VAL A 902 39.63 2.40 19.98
C VAL A 902 39.47 1.47 21.19
N SER A 903 39.01 0.22 20.98
CA SER A 903 38.96 -0.82 22.01
C SER A 903 40.34 -1.20 22.54
N GLN A 904 41.33 -1.32 21.65
CA GLN A 904 42.70 -1.63 22.00
C GLN A 904 43.35 -0.48 22.75
N ILE A 905 43.19 0.76 22.24
CA ILE A 905 43.67 1.97 22.90
C ILE A 905 43.08 2.07 24.32
N TYR A 906 41.77 1.86 24.45
CA TYR A 906 41.10 1.87 25.74
C TYR A 906 41.64 0.78 26.67
N SER A 907 41.76 -0.47 26.20
CA SER A 907 42.30 -1.56 27.02
C SER A 907 43.74 -1.30 27.48
N ASP A 908 44.60 -0.78 26.60
CA ASP A 908 46.02 -0.58 26.90
C ASP A 908 46.26 0.61 27.84
N LEU A 909 45.35 1.60 27.87
CA LEU A 909 45.44 2.79 28.73
C LEU A 909 44.64 2.68 30.05
N THR A 910 43.71 1.73 30.17
CA THR A 910 42.89 1.55 31.38
C THR A 910 43.29 0.33 32.23
N ASP A 911 44.00 -0.65 31.64
CA ASP A 911 44.61 -1.74 32.38
C ASP A 911 45.96 -1.31 32.98
N ALA A 912 46.05 -1.30 34.32
CA ALA A 912 47.23 -0.84 35.05
C ALA A 912 48.53 -1.62 34.74
N ASN A 913 48.45 -2.78 34.07
CA ASN A 913 49.61 -3.59 33.70
C ASN A 913 50.02 -3.46 32.23
N LYS A 914 49.36 -2.59 31.46
CA LYS A 914 49.65 -2.40 30.03
C LYS A 914 50.21 -1.00 29.76
N THR A 915 50.75 -0.82 28.57
CA THR A 915 51.25 0.46 28.07
C THR A 915 50.88 0.52 26.59
N LEU A 916 50.22 1.61 26.19
CA LEU A 916 49.91 1.84 24.80
C LEU A 916 51.20 2.12 24.05
N THR A 917 51.49 1.34 23.02
CA THR A 917 52.62 1.59 22.11
C THR A 917 52.09 1.81 20.71
N LEU A 918 52.33 2.98 20.13
CA LEU A 918 51.87 3.33 18.79
C LEU A 918 52.83 2.80 17.72
N SER A 919 52.38 2.81 16.46
CA SER A 919 53.16 2.33 15.30
C SER A 919 54.45 3.11 15.04
N ASP A 920 54.55 4.34 15.52
CA ASP A 920 55.76 5.17 15.47
C ASP A 920 56.75 4.91 16.63
N GLY A 921 56.41 3.99 17.54
CA GLY A 921 57.21 3.62 18.70
C GLY A 921 56.97 4.49 19.95
N SER A 922 56.08 5.49 19.89
CA SER A 922 55.70 6.27 21.07
C SER A 922 54.91 5.43 22.08
N THR A 923 55.17 5.65 23.38
CA THR A 923 54.56 4.86 24.47
C THR A 923 53.86 5.74 25.50
N TYR A 924 52.68 5.32 25.97
CA TYR A 924 51.87 6.02 26.96
C TYR A 924 51.33 5.05 28.02
N LYS A 925 51.56 5.33 29.29
CA LYS A 925 51.17 4.43 30.40
C LYS A 925 49.69 4.50 30.74
N ASP A 926 49.09 5.69 30.61
CA ASP A 926 47.70 5.93 30.95
C ASP A 926 47.11 7.07 30.11
N VAL A 927 45.81 7.30 30.28
CA VAL A 927 45.07 8.35 29.58
C VAL A 927 45.63 9.75 29.88
N LYS A 928 46.10 10.02 31.11
CA LYS A 928 46.63 11.35 31.48
C LYS A 928 47.91 11.64 30.72
N GLU A 929 48.81 10.67 30.64
CA GLU A 929 50.07 10.78 29.93
C GLU A 929 49.86 10.92 28.42
N LEU A 930 48.90 10.21 27.84
CA LEU A 930 48.50 10.40 26.44
C LEU A 930 47.99 11.82 26.19
N MET A 931 47.09 12.32 27.04
CA MET A 931 46.55 13.68 26.90
C MET A 931 47.64 14.75 26.99
N GLU A 932 48.48 14.68 28.02
CA GLU A 932 49.54 15.65 28.28
C GLU A 932 50.60 15.68 27.18
N LYS A 933 51.02 14.52 26.67
CA LYS A 933 52.15 14.42 25.74
C LYS A 933 51.77 14.45 24.26
N LEU A 934 50.56 14.05 23.91
CA LEU A 934 50.13 13.94 22.51
C LEU A 934 48.95 14.86 22.17
N LEU A 935 47.92 14.94 23.02
CA LEU A 935 46.66 15.59 22.65
C LEU A 935 46.65 17.09 22.97
N VAL A 936 47.50 17.58 23.87
CA VAL A 936 47.63 19.00 24.21
C VAL A 936 48.72 19.67 23.38
N GLU A 937 48.39 20.81 22.80
CA GLU A 937 49.29 21.64 21.99
C GLU A 937 49.96 22.75 22.82
N SER A 938 49.23 23.41 23.72
CA SER A 938 49.79 24.45 24.61
C SER A 938 48.98 24.64 25.90
N LEU A 939 49.64 25.15 26.94
CA LEU A 939 49.09 25.37 28.29
C LEU A 939 49.33 26.82 28.77
N GLY A 940 48.34 27.41 29.42
CA GLY A 940 48.44 28.70 30.12
C GLY A 940 49.24 28.61 31.41
N THR A 941 49.74 29.75 31.91
CA THR A 941 50.70 29.82 33.04
C THR A 941 50.14 29.34 34.38
N SER A 942 48.82 29.36 34.56
CA SER A 942 48.14 28.88 35.78
C SER A 942 47.75 27.40 35.69
N ILE A 943 47.98 26.74 34.55
CA ILE A 943 47.69 25.31 34.38
C ILE A 943 48.90 24.48 34.85
N PRO A 944 48.71 23.50 35.76
CA PRO A 944 49.83 22.71 36.29
C PRO A 944 50.54 21.92 35.20
N GLN A 945 51.88 21.80 35.31
CA GLN A 945 52.71 20.89 34.50
C GLN A 945 52.86 19.53 35.20
N ASN A 946 52.95 18.42 34.47
CA ASN A 946 53.09 17.03 34.96
C ASN A 946 51.79 16.36 35.44
N TRP A 947 50.75 16.40 34.60
CA TRP A 947 49.43 15.79 34.86
C TRP A 947 49.52 14.29 35.19
N SER A 948 50.40 13.56 34.50
CA SER A 948 50.64 12.14 34.71
C SER A 948 51.03 11.76 36.15
N SER A 949 51.67 12.68 36.88
CA SER A 949 52.12 12.44 38.27
C SER A 949 51.14 12.92 39.35
N GLN A 950 50.10 13.67 38.97
CA GLN A 950 49.19 14.32 39.90
C GLN A 950 47.92 13.47 40.13
N SER A 951 47.76 12.98 41.35
CA SER A 951 46.66 12.06 41.69
C SER A 951 45.28 12.72 41.70
N SER A 952 45.23 14.02 41.97
CA SER A 952 44.00 14.83 42.03
C SER A 952 43.47 15.24 40.65
N ILE A 953 44.33 15.27 39.61
CA ILE A 953 43.87 15.42 38.23
C ILE A 953 43.28 14.08 37.80
N SER A 954 42.13 14.08 37.14
CA SER A 954 41.54 12.85 36.60
C SER A 954 41.41 12.95 35.09
N ALA A 955 41.74 11.86 34.38
CA ALA A 955 41.50 11.74 32.96
C ALA A 955 40.80 10.43 32.66
N THR A 956 39.76 10.48 31.84
CA THR A 956 39.04 9.30 31.38
C THR A 956 38.86 9.33 29.88
N MET A 957 38.75 8.16 29.30
CA MET A 957 38.51 7.95 27.88
C MET A 957 37.19 7.18 27.73
N TYR A 958 36.36 7.59 26.78
CA TYR A 958 35.21 6.82 26.34
C TYR A 958 35.35 6.50 24.87
N VAL A 959 34.98 5.29 24.48
CA VAL A 959 35.14 4.80 23.11
C VAL A 959 33.82 4.26 22.57
N ASP A 960 33.56 4.56 21.31
CA ASP A 960 32.53 3.89 20.53
C ASP A 960 33.23 3.10 19.41
N ASN A 961 33.38 1.79 19.65
CA ASN A 961 34.03 0.88 18.73
C ASN A 961 33.30 0.76 17.38
N SER A 962 31.97 0.93 17.38
CA SER A 962 31.14 0.83 16.16
C SER A 962 31.31 2.05 15.26
N GLN A 963 31.53 3.22 15.86
CA GLN A 963 31.73 4.48 15.15
C GLN A 963 33.20 4.82 14.94
N GLY A 964 34.13 4.16 15.64
CA GLY A 964 35.56 4.47 15.58
C GLY A 964 35.86 5.87 16.15
N THR A 965 35.25 6.19 17.30
CA THR A 965 35.39 7.50 17.96
C THR A 965 35.88 7.35 19.39
N ALA A 966 36.65 8.35 19.84
CA ALA A 966 37.17 8.43 21.19
C ALA A 966 36.98 9.83 21.77
N SER A 967 36.46 9.90 22.99
CA SER A 967 36.28 11.12 23.76
C SER A 967 37.18 11.10 24.98
N PHE A 968 37.98 12.15 25.16
CA PHE A 968 38.90 12.29 26.28
C PHE A 968 38.41 13.41 27.20
N TYR A 969 38.28 13.08 28.48
CA TYR A 969 37.80 13.98 29.52
C TYR A 969 38.93 14.20 30.50
N LEU A 970 39.23 15.46 30.79
CA LEU A 970 40.20 15.85 31.81
C LEU A 970 39.52 16.77 32.81
N ASN A 971 39.62 16.45 34.10
CA ASN A 971 39.28 17.36 35.18
C ASN A 971 40.57 17.74 35.92
N ILE A 972 40.84 19.05 35.97
CA ILE A 972 41.84 19.66 36.83
C ILE A 972 41.09 20.41 37.94
N PRO A 973 41.16 19.96 39.20
CA PRO A 973 40.48 20.62 40.31
C PRO A 973 40.91 22.07 40.48
N LYS A 974 39.96 22.94 40.85
CA LYS A 974 40.18 24.38 41.00
C LYS A 974 41.34 24.73 41.94
N ASP A 975 41.53 23.94 42.99
CA ASP A 975 42.56 24.16 44.01
C ASP A 975 43.99 23.97 43.46
N LEU A 976 44.14 23.41 42.25
CA LEU A 976 45.40 23.26 41.54
C LEU A 976 45.64 24.35 40.50
N ILE A 977 44.67 25.25 40.31
CA ILE A 977 44.69 26.31 39.29
C ILE A 977 44.62 27.66 40.02
N ASP A 978 45.76 28.35 40.09
CA ASP A 978 45.87 29.61 40.80
C ASP A 978 44.93 30.69 40.21
N GLY A 979 43.93 31.08 41.00
CA GLY A 979 42.89 32.05 40.64
C GLY A 979 41.64 31.48 39.98
N SER A 980 41.43 30.15 40.00
CA SER A 980 40.21 29.52 39.49
C SER A 980 39.17 29.28 40.59
N GLU A 981 37.92 29.68 40.34
CA GLU A 981 36.77 29.39 41.23
C GLU A 981 36.10 28.05 40.94
N THR A 982 36.46 27.42 39.81
CA THR A 982 35.84 26.20 39.30
C THR A 982 36.87 25.22 38.76
N ASP A 983 36.57 23.93 38.80
CA ASP A 983 37.40 22.91 38.17
C ASP A 983 37.46 23.16 36.66
N LEU A 984 38.65 23.00 36.07
CA LEU A 984 38.80 23.03 34.63
C LEU A 984 38.46 21.65 34.08
N ASN A 985 37.27 21.55 33.48
CA ASN A 985 36.79 20.35 32.81
C ASN A 985 36.97 20.50 31.31
N LEU A 986 37.86 19.72 30.71
CA LEU A 986 38.14 19.74 29.28
C LEU A 986 37.63 18.47 28.64
N VAL A 987 37.02 18.60 27.47
CA VAL A 987 36.56 17.48 26.66
C VAL A 987 37.06 17.68 25.24
N VAL A 988 37.68 16.66 24.68
CA VAL A 988 38.07 16.63 23.27
C VAL A 988 37.61 15.33 22.63
N ASN A 989 37.07 15.43 21.42
CA ASN A 989 36.53 14.30 20.67
C ASN A 989 37.36 14.09 19.41
N TYR A 990 37.75 12.84 19.17
CA TYR A 990 38.49 12.43 17.99
C TYR A 990 37.72 11.36 17.23
N THR A 991 37.78 11.41 15.90
CA THR A 991 37.06 10.50 15.00
C THR A 991 37.97 9.89 13.95
N GLY A 992 37.57 8.76 13.36
CA GLY A 992 38.32 8.13 12.26
C GLY A 992 39.41 7.17 12.72
N PHE A 993 39.22 6.52 13.87
CA PHE A 993 40.03 5.39 14.31
C PHE A 993 39.63 4.09 13.57
N VAL A 994 40.49 3.07 13.62
CA VAL A 994 40.18 1.74 13.07
C VAL A 994 38.92 1.18 13.73
N LYS A 995 37.93 0.82 12.92
CA LYS A 995 36.70 0.14 13.36
C LYS A 995 37.00 -1.33 13.62
N GLY A 996 36.44 -1.89 14.69
CA GLY A 996 36.51 -3.33 14.95
C GLY A 996 35.60 -4.12 14.01
N ASN A 997 35.99 -5.36 13.69
CA ASN A 997 35.06 -6.33 13.13
C ASN A 997 33.94 -6.64 14.15
N VAL A 998 32.79 -7.10 13.67
CA VAL A 998 31.63 -7.44 14.55
C VAL A 998 31.98 -8.57 15.54
N ASP A 999 32.90 -9.46 15.14
CA ASP A 999 33.51 -10.50 15.97
C ASP A 999 35.04 -10.30 16.07
N SER A 1000 35.69 -10.63 17.19
CA SER A 1000 37.14 -10.42 17.36
C SER A 1000 37.95 -11.36 16.47
N THR A 1001 38.73 -10.82 15.52
CA THR A 1001 39.68 -11.58 14.69
C THR A 1001 41.06 -10.90 14.68
N ASP A 1002 42.11 -11.69 14.42
CA ASP A 1002 43.47 -11.17 14.18
C ASP A 1002 43.62 -10.50 12.80
N ASP A 1003 42.59 -10.65 11.94
CA ASP A 1003 42.51 -10.13 10.59
C ASP A 1003 41.78 -8.78 10.58
N ASN A 1004 42.52 -7.68 10.45
CA ASN A 1004 41.96 -6.33 10.48
C ASN A 1004 42.45 -5.50 9.29
N LEU A 1005 41.59 -4.63 8.77
CA LEU A 1005 41.91 -3.71 7.69
C LEU A 1005 41.22 -2.38 7.91
N SER A 1006 41.91 -1.27 7.65
CA SER A 1006 41.34 0.07 7.76
C SER A 1006 41.90 1.01 6.70
N PHE A 1007 41.05 1.93 6.25
CA PHE A 1007 41.44 3.03 5.39
C PHE A 1007 41.70 4.30 6.20
N VAL A 1008 42.47 5.23 5.65
CA VAL A 1008 42.61 6.60 6.17
C VAL A 1008 41.21 7.21 6.24
N ALA A 1009 40.83 7.76 7.38
CA ALA A 1009 39.52 8.36 7.55
C ALA A 1009 39.35 9.64 6.73
N ASN A 1010 38.11 9.94 6.32
CA ASN A 1010 37.81 11.08 5.44
C ASN A 1010 38.29 12.44 5.99
N ASN A 1011 38.15 12.68 7.30
CA ASN A 1011 38.62 13.88 7.98
C ASN A 1011 40.16 14.03 7.97
N MET A 1012 40.90 12.92 7.79
CA MET A 1012 42.36 12.91 7.73
C MET A 1012 42.90 12.81 6.31
N LEU A 1013 42.05 12.65 5.31
CA LEU A 1013 42.48 12.41 3.94
C LEU A 1013 43.41 13.54 3.44
N LYS A 1014 43.01 14.79 3.68
CA LYS A 1014 43.79 15.98 3.29
C LYS A 1014 45.17 15.99 3.95
N SER A 1015 45.24 15.87 5.27
CA SER A 1015 46.51 15.91 6.00
C SER A 1015 47.40 14.72 5.67
N PHE A 1016 46.82 13.52 5.52
CA PHE A 1016 47.55 12.33 5.12
C PHE A 1016 48.16 12.44 3.71
N LEU A 1017 47.43 13.01 2.75
CA LEU A 1017 47.94 13.18 1.40
C LEU A 1017 48.97 14.30 1.28
N VAL A 1018 48.84 15.35 2.11
CA VAL A 1018 49.80 16.45 2.19
C VAL A 1018 51.12 16.01 2.83
N SER A 1019 51.07 15.33 3.98
CA SER A 1019 52.28 14.78 4.64
C SER A 1019 53.04 13.81 3.75
N ASN A 1020 52.33 12.94 3.04
CA ASN A 1020 52.94 11.96 2.15
C ASN A 1020 53.42 12.56 0.81
N GLY A 1021 53.25 13.87 0.60
CA GLY A 1021 53.69 14.57 -0.60
C GLY A 1021 52.89 14.25 -1.87
N SER A 1022 51.73 13.59 -1.73
CA SER A 1022 50.85 13.25 -2.86
C SER A 1022 50.16 14.49 -3.45
N PHE A 1023 49.81 15.46 -2.60
CA PHE A 1023 49.22 16.75 -2.99
C PHE A 1023 49.73 17.86 -2.06
N THR A 1024 49.77 19.10 -2.53
CA THR A 1024 49.81 20.26 -1.63
C THR A 1024 48.41 20.52 -1.05
N ALA A 1025 48.32 21.27 0.06
CA ALA A 1025 47.01 21.63 0.64
C ALA A 1025 46.11 22.36 -0.37
N GLU A 1026 46.70 23.22 -1.20
CA GLU A 1026 46.01 23.96 -2.27
C GLU A 1026 45.57 23.05 -3.43
N GLN A 1027 46.38 22.06 -3.80
CA GLN A 1027 45.99 21.07 -4.81
C GLN A 1027 44.83 20.20 -4.32
N PHE A 1028 44.84 19.81 -3.04
CA PHE A 1028 43.76 19.03 -2.46
C PHE A 1028 42.44 19.79 -2.42
N ASP A 1029 42.45 21.08 -2.06
CA ASP A 1029 41.23 21.90 -2.00
C ASP A 1029 40.58 22.14 -3.37
N ASN A 1030 41.35 21.94 -4.46
CA ASN A 1030 40.89 22.10 -5.84
C ASN A 1030 40.59 20.78 -6.57
N LEU A 1031 40.81 19.63 -5.94
CA LEU A 1031 40.56 18.32 -6.54
C LEU A 1031 39.06 18.11 -6.81
N THR A 1032 38.72 17.65 -8.00
CA THR A 1032 37.37 17.14 -8.30
C THR A 1032 37.25 15.65 -7.96
N PRO A 1033 36.03 15.12 -7.71
CA PRO A 1033 35.83 13.68 -7.48
C PRO A 1033 36.37 12.80 -8.61
N LEU A 1034 36.26 13.25 -9.86
CA LEU A 1034 36.77 12.52 -11.01
C LEU A 1034 38.30 12.48 -11.04
N GLU A 1035 38.96 13.62 -10.81
CA GLU A 1035 40.43 13.70 -10.72
C GLU A 1035 40.97 12.84 -9.58
N PHE A 1036 40.33 12.87 -8.41
CA PHE A 1036 40.72 12.04 -7.28
C PHE A 1036 40.57 10.55 -7.56
N SER A 1037 39.46 10.12 -8.19
CA SER A 1037 39.31 8.72 -8.61
C SER A 1037 40.32 8.28 -9.65
N ASN A 1038 40.67 9.15 -10.61
CA ASN A 1038 41.69 8.82 -11.60
C ASN A 1038 43.04 8.61 -10.92
N TRP A 1039 43.40 9.48 -9.98
CA TRP A 1039 44.60 9.32 -9.16
C TRP A 1039 44.59 7.99 -8.36
N LEU A 1040 43.45 7.62 -7.77
CA LEU A 1040 43.32 6.35 -7.03
C LEU A 1040 43.54 5.11 -7.91
N LYS A 1041 43.16 5.18 -9.19
CA LYS A 1041 43.26 4.07 -10.16
C LYS A 1041 44.66 3.92 -10.78
N GLU A 1042 45.56 4.89 -10.59
CA GLU A 1042 46.91 4.85 -11.14
C GLU A 1042 47.68 3.60 -10.69
N ASN A 1043 48.56 3.10 -11.57
CA ASN A 1043 49.41 1.93 -11.35
C ASN A 1043 48.66 0.71 -10.81
N ASN A 1044 47.51 0.39 -11.42
CA ASN A 1044 46.67 -0.74 -11.02
C ASN A 1044 46.15 -0.61 -9.57
N ASN A 1045 45.57 0.56 -9.25
CA ASN A 1045 45.01 0.91 -7.94
C ASN A 1045 46.05 1.01 -6.80
N GLU A 1046 47.35 1.18 -7.09
CA GLU A 1046 48.39 1.30 -6.07
C GLU A 1046 48.12 2.46 -5.10
N ASN A 1047 47.64 3.59 -5.62
CA ASN A 1047 47.32 4.76 -4.81
C ASN A 1047 46.09 4.53 -3.92
N ALA A 1048 45.10 3.75 -4.36
CA ALA A 1048 43.99 3.32 -3.49
C ALA A 1048 44.47 2.44 -2.33
N LEU A 1049 45.48 1.59 -2.56
CA LEU A 1049 46.07 0.73 -1.52
C LEU A 1049 46.92 1.52 -0.52
N LYS A 1050 47.53 2.63 -0.93
CA LYS A 1050 48.25 3.55 -0.02
C LYS A 1050 47.32 4.17 1.02
N LEU A 1051 46.02 4.23 0.75
CA LEU A 1051 45.02 4.71 1.70
C LEU A 1051 44.64 3.64 2.74
N ILE A 1052 45.12 2.41 2.64
CA ILE A 1052 44.94 1.40 3.69
C ILE A 1052 45.93 1.71 4.83
N SER A 1053 45.43 2.37 5.87
CA SER A 1053 46.18 2.85 7.04
C SER A 1053 46.60 1.73 7.99
N TYR A 1054 45.86 0.61 8.01
CA TYR A 1054 46.17 -0.54 8.85
C TYR A 1054 45.77 -1.85 8.15
N LYS A 1055 46.61 -2.87 8.31
CA LYS A 1055 46.36 -4.24 7.82
C LYS A 1055 47.09 -5.27 8.69
N SER A 1056 46.41 -6.33 9.09
CA SER A 1056 46.98 -7.45 9.86
C SER A 1056 46.46 -8.81 9.36
N GLY A 1057 47.09 -9.89 9.79
CA GLY A 1057 46.64 -11.25 9.52
C GLY A 1057 46.62 -11.62 8.02
N GLN A 1058 45.53 -12.24 7.58
CA GLN A 1058 45.32 -12.69 6.21
C GLN A 1058 45.23 -11.53 5.21
N TYR A 1059 44.67 -10.38 5.59
CA TYR A 1059 44.61 -9.22 4.68
C TYR A 1059 46.00 -8.71 4.34
N GLN A 1060 46.92 -8.67 5.31
CA GLN A 1060 48.31 -8.30 5.05
C GLN A 1060 48.98 -9.30 4.09
N THR A 1061 48.73 -10.59 4.29
CA THR A 1061 49.28 -11.65 3.44
C THR A 1061 48.75 -11.56 2.02
N ILE A 1062 47.44 -11.34 1.85
CA ILE A 1062 46.77 -11.26 0.55
C ILE A 1062 47.13 -9.97 -0.19
N LEU A 1063 47.18 -8.83 0.50
CA LEU A 1063 47.59 -7.54 -0.08
C LEU A 1063 49.07 -7.51 -0.50
N ASN A 1064 49.92 -8.34 0.11
CA ASN A 1064 51.31 -8.50 -0.32
C ASN A 1064 51.42 -9.38 -1.58
N GLY A 1065 50.38 -10.16 -1.93
CA GLY A 1065 50.30 -10.92 -3.19
C GLY A 1065 49.58 -10.14 -4.29
N THR A 1066 49.91 -10.38 -5.56
CA THR A 1066 49.32 -9.61 -6.68
C THR A 1066 48.03 -10.21 -7.26
N THR A 1067 47.52 -11.33 -6.73
CA THR A 1067 46.43 -12.11 -7.36
C THR A 1067 45.33 -12.58 -6.39
N GLY A 1068 45.19 -11.96 -5.21
CA GLY A 1068 44.21 -12.40 -4.19
C GLY A 1068 43.16 -11.35 -3.79
N TYR A 1069 43.07 -10.23 -4.51
CA TYR A 1069 42.06 -9.20 -4.25
C TYR A 1069 41.72 -8.41 -5.52
N THR A 1070 40.53 -7.79 -5.52
CA THR A 1070 40.08 -6.88 -6.57
C THR A 1070 39.68 -5.54 -5.97
N VAL A 1071 40.13 -4.43 -6.56
CA VAL A 1071 39.80 -3.06 -6.13
C VAL A 1071 38.92 -2.38 -7.18
N SER A 1072 37.82 -1.79 -6.74
CA SER A 1072 36.91 -0.98 -7.57
C SER A 1072 36.80 0.43 -6.99
N VAL A 1073 36.97 1.45 -7.83
CA VAL A 1073 36.84 2.86 -7.44
C VAL A 1073 35.69 3.50 -8.21
N ILE A 1074 34.69 4.00 -7.48
CA ILE A 1074 33.43 4.55 -7.98
C ILE A 1074 33.34 6.03 -7.64
N THR A 1075 33.07 6.88 -8.63
CA THR A 1075 32.88 8.32 -8.47
C THR A 1075 31.42 8.73 -8.49
N ASN A 1076 31.06 9.68 -7.64
CA ASN A 1076 29.79 10.40 -7.71
C ASN A 1076 30.06 11.91 -7.70
N GLU A 1077 30.08 12.52 -8.88
CA GLU A 1077 30.34 13.96 -9.02
C GLU A 1077 29.24 14.83 -8.40
N THR A 1078 27.97 14.41 -8.48
CA THR A 1078 26.83 15.16 -7.93
C THR A 1078 26.90 15.27 -6.41
N GLN A 1079 27.29 14.18 -5.74
CA GLN A 1079 27.44 14.15 -4.28
C GLN A 1079 28.85 14.54 -3.81
N ARG A 1080 29.76 14.89 -4.74
CA ARG A 1080 31.16 15.21 -4.45
C ARG A 1080 31.87 14.11 -3.65
N THR A 1081 31.71 12.86 -4.06
CA THR A 1081 32.28 11.71 -3.33
C THR A 1081 32.95 10.68 -4.23
N VAL A 1082 33.90 9.95 -3.66
CA VAL A 1082 34.60 8.83 -4.30
C VAL A 1082 34.66 7.65 -3.34
N SER A 1083 34.17 6.49 -3.77
CA SER A 1083 34.15 5.26 -2.99
C SER A 1083 35.18 4.25 -3.50
N ILE A 1084 35.90 3.60 -2.59
CA ILE A 1084 36.83 2.51 -2.85
C ILE A 1084 36.22 1.24 -2.27
N TYR A 1085 36.17 0.18 -3.07
CA TYR A 1085 35.73 -1.16 -2.69
C TYR A 1085 36.89 -2.12 -2.92
N ILE A 1086 37.17 -2.99 -1.95
CA ILE A 1086 38.15 -4.05 -2.09
C ILE A 1086 37.51 -5.38 -1.70
N ASN A 1087 37.58 -6.37 -2.59
CA ASN A 1087 37.12 -7.73 -2.36
C ASN A 1087 38.35 -8.66 -2.30
N PHE A 1088 38.42 -9.51 -1.28
CA PHE A 1088 39.51 -10.44 -1.01
C PHE A 1088 39.10 -11.88 -1.36
N ASP A 1089 39.88 -12.49 -2.25
CA ASP A 1089 39.74 -13.90 -2.61
C ASP A 1089 40.58 -14.77 -1.67
N GLY A 1090 39.97 -15.78 -1.04
CA GLY A 1090 40.69 -16.77 -0.24
C GLY A 1090 40.84 -16.46 1.26
N ILE A 1091 39.99 -15.60 1.82
CA ILE A 1091 39.86 -15.47 3.28
C ILE A 1091 39.39 -16.81 3.88
N THR A 1092 40.18 -17.39 4.78
CA THR A 1092 39.88 -18.70 5.39
C THR A 1092 39.23 -18.59 6.76
N ASN A 1093 39.39 -17.45 7.44
CA ASN A 1093 38.71 -17.18 8.70
C ASN A 1093 37.27 -16.75 8.45
N SER A 1094 36.30 -17.56 8.87
CA SER A 1094 34.86 -17.30 8.62
C SER A 1094 34.31 -16.05 9.30
N GLN A 1095 35.04 -15.47 10.25
CA GLN A 1095 34.66 -14.21 10.92
C GLN A 1095 35.30 -12.98 10.27
N SER A 1096 36.15 -13.16 9.27
CA SER A 1096 36.78 -12.07 8.51
C SER A 1096 35.91 -11.67 7.31
N LEU A 1097 35.86 -10.37 7.02
CA LEU A 1097 35.11 -9.82 5.90
C LEU A 1097 35.84 -10.09 4.58
N SER A 1098 35.13 -10.64 3.61
CA SER A 1098 35.63 -10.77 2.24
C SER A 1098 35.62 -9.44 1.49
N GLU A 1099 34.90 -8.41 1.96
CA GLU A 1099 34.77 -7.12 1.27
C GLU A 1099 34.89 -5.94 2.25
N TYR A 1100 35.62 -4.90 1.85
CA TYR A 1100 35.72 -3.62 2.54
C TYR A 1100 35.38 -2.46 1.61
N SER A 1101 34.77 -1.40 2.15
CA SER A 1101 34.56 -0.17 1.42
C SER A 1101 34.78 1.09 2.27
N ILE A 1102 35.20 2.18 1.62
CA ILE A 1102 35.24 3.52 2.19
C ILE A 1102 34.75 4.55 1.17
N GLN A 1103 34.12 5.62 1.64
CA GLN A 1103 33.71 6.77 0.84
C GLN A 1103 34.42 8.03 1.34
N TYR A 1104 35.03 8.76 0.41
CA TYR A 1104 35.67 10.05 0.63
C TYR A 1104 34.82 11.18 0.06
N SER A 1105 34.80 12.32 0.75
CA SER A 1105 34.19 13.56 0.27
C SER A 1105 35.30 14.45 -0.30
N ILE A 1106 35.18 14.82 -1.58
CA ILE A 1106 36.20 15.55 -2.36
C ILE A 1106 35.65 16.87 -2.85
#